data_AF-A0A942V2E7-F1
#
_entry.id   AF-A0A942V2E7-F1
#
_cell.length_a   1.000
_cell.length_b   1.000
_cell.length_c   1.000
_cell.angle_alpha   90.00
_cell.angle_beta   90.00
_cell.angle_gamma   90.00
#
_symmetry.space_group_name_H-M   'P 1'
#
loop_
_entity.id
_entity.type
_entity.pdbx_description
1 polymer ?
#
loop_
_entity_poly.entity_id
_entity_poly.type
_entity_poly.pdbx_seq_one_letter_code
_entity_poly.pdbx_strand_id
1 'polypeptide(L)'
;MKNKYINFVLCLDKNFIVPITVAITSILTNINKSRIARFFLLTTDFSDNEINTILKLKNKYNFKLINIDIKNNINIFDKIDITKNKIPYVYLAAYYRLLMFKILPEYVDKCFYIDGDMIIDTDLSITYDNLTEEKLASVIVEPLAMQHRKSILSHCYKIDDFKNFKNDALEYPYFNTDLFLVNIKLANELNIFEKMFDFLNRFPNPPYADHDILNVVIGQKYSNLINYLEPSYNVFCDIDYEQPFNDAFYNEEIIKASFKNPKVYHYAGANKPWINTKVANYYDIWWKYLKLSPYRKMKNPKDKYKMANIKNKISKILSFIFSKKSEGIYNIITIFGIKITLKNKFTIKINDINNRINRELENINFQLFRITPKANIDFVEINFTEHCNLNCQCCSHFSNLAEQEFTDIEIFERDIKRLSELSNGEVNIIHLIGGEPLLNPNCERFFELTRKYFDKTEIKLITNGILLLKQNDSFWQSMKNNNITLVPTKYPIKIDWDKIKEICKDMNIKLIFFNGEDIVKTSFYSPLNLEGTENPEWNFRNCFLANNCLILENGRLYTCSYIPNIRHFNKFFNKNIPISVNDYIDIHKARNYQEILQFLAKPIPFFKYCDVKNRKHGITWKTSTKGIEEYINNSL
;
A
#
# COMPACT_ATOMS: atom_id res chain seq x y z
N MET A 1 -19.68 44.07 -9.28
CA MET A 1 -19.50 43.29 -8.02
C MET A 1 -18.14 42.59 -8.09
N LYS A 2 -17.07 43.19 -7.56
CA LYS A 2 -15.68 42.71 -7.75
C LYS A 2 -15.39 41.35 -7.09
N ASN A 3 -16.11 40.94 -6.04
CA ASN A 3 -15.79 39.72 -5.27
C ASN A 3 -16.84 38.61 -5.41
N LYS A 4 -17.21 38.19 -6.63
CA LYS A 4 -18.13 37.05 -6.79
C LYS A 4 -17.47 35.70 -6.53
N TYR A 5 -16.17 35.57 -6.81
CA TYR A 5 -15.47 34.29 -6.76
C TYR A 5 -14.66 34.13 -5.46
N ILE A 6 -14.58 32.89 -4.99
CA ILE A 6 -13.61 32.45 -3.99
C ILE A 6 -12.75 31.38 -4.67
N ASN A 7 -11.45 31.64 -4.76
CA ASN A 7 -10.51 30.74 -5.42
C ASN A 7 -9.94 29.74 -4.42
N PHE A 8 -9.83 28.48 -4.87
CA PHE A 8 -9.29 27.36 -4.10
C PHE A 8 -8.29 26.60 -4.97
N VAL A 9 -7.16 26.21 -4.41
CA VAL A 9 -6.14 25.38 -5.04
C VAL A 9 -6.04 24.08 -4.26
N LEU A 10 -6.06 22.96 -4.99
CA LEU A 10 -5.83 21.63 -4.44
C LEU A 10 -4.83 20.90 -5.33
N CYS A 11 -3.92 20.15 -4.70
CA CYS A 11 -2.96 19.27 -5.39
C CYS A 11 -3.38 17.82 -5.22
N LEU A 12 -3.18 17.01 -6.25
CA LEU A 12 -3.65 15.63 -6.27
C LEU A 12 -2.60 14.70 -6.88
N ASP A 13 -2.50 13.52 -6.27
CA ASP A 13 -2.21 12.30 -7.02
C ASP A 13 -3.53 11.57 -7.36
N LYS A 14 -3.48 10.58 -8.25
CA LYS A 14 -4.66 9.79 -8.67
C LYS A 14 -5.34 9.00 -7.53
N ASN A 15 -4.59 8.65 -6.48
CA ASN A 15 -5.11 7.90 -5.34
C ASN A 15 -5.93 8.79 -4.38
N PHE A 16 -5.82 10.12 -4.48
CA PHE A 16 -6.51 11.10 -3.64
C PHE A 16 -7.81 11.67 -4.25
N ILE A 17 -8.32 11.12 -5.36
CA ILE A 17 -9.53 11.64 -6.01
C ILE A 17 -10.78 11.62 -5.12
N VAL A 18 -10.97 10.55 -4.34
CA VAL A 18 -12.11 10.42 -3.42
C VAL A 18 -12.05 11.48 -2.32
N PRO A 19 -11.00 11.55 -1.48
CA PRO A 19 -10.93 12.53 -0.38
C PRO A 19 -11.04 13.97 -0.89
N ILE A 20 -10.40 14.32 -2.00
CA ILE A 20 -10.51 15.66 -2.62
C ILE A 20 -11.94 15.98 -3.05
N THR A 21 -12.65 15.02 -3.65
CA THR A 21 -14.05 15.23 -4.03
C THR A 21 -14.91 15.48 -2.79
N VAL A 22 -14.61 14.83 -1.66
CA VAL A 22 -15.30 15.05 -0.39
C VAL A 22 -14.95 16.43 0.20
N ALA A 23 -13.69 16.85 0.16
CA ALA A 23 -13.24 18.19 0.56
C ALA A 23 -13.98 19.28 -0.24
N ILE A 24 -13.98 19.18 -1.58
CA ILE A 24 -14.74 20.07 -2.48
C ILE A 24 -16.24 20.06 -2.13
N THR A 25 -16.80 18.88 -1.87
CA THR A 25 -18.22 18.75 -1.46
C THR A 25 -18.49 19.51 -0.17
N SER A 26 -17.58 19.46 0.82
CA SER A 26 -17.74 20.18 2.09
C SER A 26 -17.71 21.70 1.90
N ILE A 27 -16.77 22.21 1.10
CA ILE A 27 -16.67 23.63 0.75
C ILE A 27 -17.96 24.09 0.06
N LEU A 28 -18.42 23.37 -0.97
CA LEU A 28 -19.63 23.73 -1.72
C LEU A 28 -20.91 23.67 -0.89
N THR A 29 -20.94 22.79 0.11
CA THR A 29 -22.08 22.67 1.03
C THR A 29 -22.17 23.91 1.91
N ASN A 30 -21.05 24.37 2.47
CA ASN A 30 -21.02 25.44 3.49
C ASN A 30 -20.76 26.85 2.96
N ILE A 31 -20.21 27.00 1.75
CA ILE A 31 -19.94 28.32 1.16
C ILE A 31 -21.23 29.14 1.02
N ASN A 32 -21.10 30.45 1.28
CA ASN A 32 -22.16 31.43 1.04
C ASN A 32 -22.69 31.33 -0.40
N LYS A 33 -24.01 31.17 -0.55
CA LYS A 33 -24.66 30.95 -1.86
C LYS A 33 -24.60 32.15 -2.81
N SER A 34 -24.25 33.34 -2.31
CA SER A 34 -23.97 34.51 -3.15
C SER A 34 -22.60 34.44 -3.86
N ARG A 35 -21.71 33.56 -3.40
CA ARG A 35 -20.35 33.37 -3.92
C ARG A 35 -20.30 32.18 -4.87
N ILE A 36 -19.32 32.19 -5.77
CA ILE A 36 -19.01 31.06 -6.65
C ILE A 36 -17.61 30.54 -6.29
N ALA A 37 -17.54 29.29 -5.85
CA ALA A 37 -16.26 28.60 -5.67
C ALA A 37 -15.60 28.36 -7.04
N ARG A 38 -14.31 28.66 -7.15
CA ARG A 38 -13.47 28.34 -8.31
C ARG A 38 -12.30 27.49 -7.83
N PHE A 39 -12.28 26.23 -8.25
CA PHE A 39 -11.23 25.28 -7.92
C PHE A 39 -10.22 25.19 -9.05
N PHE A 40 -8.95 25.30 -8.70
CA PHE A 40 -7.79 25.00 -9.53
C PHE A 40 -7.18 23.70 -9.03
N LEU A 41 -7.20 22.67 -9.86
CA LEU A 41 -6.62 21.36 -9.56
C LEU A 41 -5.26 21.28 -10.24
N LEU A 42 -4.20 21.12 -9.47
CA LEU A 42 -2.85 20.88 -9.99
C LEU A 42 -2.66 19.36 -10.14
N THR A 43 -2.53 18.87 -11.37
CA THR A 43 -2.52 17.42 -11.68
C THR A 43 -1.38 17.03 -12.63
N THR A 44 -0.88 15.79 -12.54
CA THR A 44 0.14 15.27 -13.48
C THR A 44 -0.40 14.23 -14.46
N ASP A 45 -1.36 13.39 -14.05
CA ASP A 45 -1.82 12.23 -14.83
C ASP A 45 -3.34 11.96 -14.67
N PHE A 46 -4.14 13.02 -14.57
CA PHE A 46 -5.60 12.87 -14.47
C PHE A 46 -6.23 12.57 -15.82
N SER A 47 -7.01 11.51 -15.88
CA SER A 47 -7.91 11.19 -16.98
C SER A 47 -9.18 12.05 -16.93
N ASP A 48 -9.83 12.20 -18.08
CA ASP A 48 -11.13 12.88 -18.18
C ASP A 48 -12.17 12.28 -17.22
N ASN A 49 -12.08 10.99 -16.91
CA ASN A 49 -13.02 10.31 -16.00
C ASN A 49 -12.99 10.85 -14.57
N GLU A 50 -11.81 11.20 -14.05
CA GLU A 50 -11.67 11.73 -12.69
C GLU A 50 -12.24 13.15 -12.61
N ILE A 51 -11.90 14.00 -13.57
CA ILE A 51 -12.45 15.37 -13.68
C ILE A 51 -13.97 15.33 -13.84
N ASN A 52 -14.47 14.47 -14.73
CA ASN A 52 -15.90 14.27 -14.95
C ASN A 52 -16.63 13.82 -13.68
N THR A 53 -15.95 13.09 -12.79
CA THR A 53 -16.55 12.68 -11.52
C THR A 53 -16.73 13.85 -10.56
N ILE A 54 -15.75 14.76 -10.45
CA ILE A 54 -15.91 15.99 -9.66
C ILE A 54 -17.01 16.88 -10.29
N LEU A 55 -17.04 16.98 -11.62
CA LEU A 55 -18.04 17.79 -12.34
C LEU A 55 -19.49 17.32 -12.11
N LYS A 56 -19.73 16.07 -11.71
CA LYS A 56 -21.08 15.61 -11.30
C LYS A 56 -21.67 16.43 -10.14
N LEU A 57 -20.83 17.09 -9.33
CA LEU A 57 -21.29 18.02 -8.29
C LEU A 57 -22.06 19.22 -8.86
N LYS A 58 -21.87 19.56 -10.16
CA LYS A 58 -22.60 20.64 -10.82
C LYS A 58 -24.11 20.42 -10.87
N ASN A 59 -24.55 19.17 -10.71
CA ASN A 59 -25.97 18.83 -10.60
C ASN A 59 -26.64 19.46 -9.37
N LYS A 60 -25.85 19.85 -8.35
CA LYS A 60 -26.36 20.41 -7.09
C LYS A 60 -25.75 21.78 -6.75
N TYR A 61 -24.53 22.04 -7.19
CA TYR A 61 -23.76 23.22 -6.77
C TYR A 61 -23.28 24.03 -7.96
N ASN A 62 -23.28 25.36 -7.83
CA ASN A 62 -22.71 26.25 -8.83
C ASN A 62 -21.24 26.55 -8.53
N PHE A 63 -20.33 26.05 -9.37
CA PHE A 63 -18.89 26.26 -9.21
C PHE A 63 -18.13 26.16 -10.54
N LYS A 64 -16.89 26.66 -10.53
CA LYS A 64 -15.92 26.50 -11.62
C LYS A 64 -14.83 25.52 -11.20
N LEU A 65 -14.44 24.66 -12.13
CA LEU A 65 -13.34 23.71 -11.98
C LEU A 65 -12.38 23.91 -13.15
N ILE A 66 -11.11 24.12 -12.84
CA ILE A 66 -10.05 24.33 -13.82
C ILE A 66 -8.95 23.32 -13.49
N ASN A 67 -8.70 22.40 -14.41
CA ASN A 67 -7.57 21.51 -14.32
C ASN A 67 -6.34 22.21 -14.88
N ILE A 68 -5.26 22.27 -14.12
CA ILE A 68 -3.95 22.75 -14.58
C ILE A 68 -3.02 21.54 -14.56
N ASP A 69 -2.69 21.06 -15.75
CA ASP A 69 -1.69 20.01 -15.93
C ASP A 69 -0.29 20.60 -15.65
N ILE A 70 0.38 20.05 -14.64
CA ILE A 70 1.70 20.47 -14.18
C ILE A 70 2.80 19.48 -14.56
N LYS A 71 2.51 18.47 -15.40
CA LYS A 71 3.46 17.44 -15.82
C LYS A 71 4.76 18.00 -16.39
N ASN A 72 4.70 19.12 -17.09
CA ASN A 72 5.88 19.78 -17.67
C ASN A 72 6.60 20.70 -16.69
N ASN A 73 6.07 20.89 -15.48
CA ASN A 73 6.63 21.75 -14.44
C ASN A 73 7.26 20.96 -13.28
N ILE A 74 7.03 19.65 -13.18
CA ILE A 74 7.51 18.85 -12.04
C ILE A 74 9.04 18.65 -12.03
N ASN A 75 9.71 18.82 -13.17
CA ASN A 75 11.16 18.68 -13.30
C ASN A 75 11.95 19.65 -12.40
N ILE A 76 11.33 20.76 -11.97
CA ILE A 76 11.96 21.66 -11.00
C ILE A 76 12.23 20.97 -9.64
N PHE A 77 11.56 19.84 -9.38
CA PHE A 77 11.69 19.06 -8.16
C PHE A 77 12.66 17.86 -8.31
N ASP A 78 13.39 17.74 -9.42
CA ASP A 78 14.28 16.58 -9.69
C ASP A 78 15.43 16.42 -8.68
N LYS A 79 15.78 17.49 -7.95
CA LYS A 79 16.79 17.45 -6.88
C LYS A 79 16.25 16.89 -5.56
N ILE A 80 14.93 16.76 -5.43
CA ILE A 80 14.28 16.25 -4.23
C ILE A 80 14.40 14.74 -4.22
N ASP A 81 15.01 14.23 -3.15
CA ASP A 81 15.08 12.82 -2.85
C ASP A 81 14.06 12.51 -1.76
N ILE A 82 12.84 12.16 -2.18
CA ILE A 82 11.72 11.88 -1.28
C ILE A 82 12.02 10.79 -0.24
N THR A 83 13.02 9.93 -0.46
CA THR A 83 13.46 8.92 0.52
C THR A 83 14.12 9.52 1.75
N LYS A 84 14.62 10.76 1.66
CA LYS A 84 15.25 11.50 2.75
C LYS A 84 14.28 12.29 3.63
N ASN A 85 13.00 12.35 3.26
CA ASN A 85 11.98 13.02 4.07
C ASN A 85 11.78 12.26 5.39
N LYS A 86 11.67 12.97 6.53
CA LYS A 86 11.41 12.32 7.83
C LYS A 86 10.04 11.63 7.90
N ILE A 87 9.11 12.02 7.03
CA ILE A 87 7.74 11.49 7.00
C ILE A 87 7.60 10.55 5.79
N PRO A 88 7.46 9.22 6.01
CA PRO A 88 7.49 8.21 4.94
C PRO A 88 6.29 8.24 3.98
N TYR A 89 5.30 9.10 4.22
CA TYR A 89 4.11 9.26 3.39
C TYR A 89 4.05 10.61 2.64
N VAL A 90 5.11 11.43 2.74
CA VAL A 90 5.20 12.68 1.96
C VAL A 90 5.72 12.35 0.58
N TYR A 91 4.79 12.31 -0.37
CA TYR A 91 5.07 12.09 -1.79
C TYR A 91 5.53 13.39 -2.46
N LEU A 92 6.13 13.28 -3.65
CA LEU A 92 6.49 14.42 -4.50
C LEU A 92 5.31 15.39 -4.72
N ALA A 93 4.08 14.87 -4.69
CA ALA A 93 2.86 15.64 -4.86
C ALA A 93 2.64 16.74 -3.79
N ALA A 94 3.23 16.62 -2.59
CA ALA A 94 3.14 17.66 -1.57
C ALA A 94 3.78 18.97 -2.05
N TYR A 95 4.91 18.89 -2.77
CA TYR A 95 5.63 20.03 -3.34
C TYR A 95 4.88 20.72 -4.50
N TYR A 96 3.87 20.09 -5.09
CA TYR A 96 3.11 20.68 -6.20
C TYR A 96 2.39 21.97 -5.77
N ARG A 97 2.09 22.13 -4.47
CA ARG A 97 1.49 23.36 -3.95
C ARG A 97 2.37 24.58 -4.18
N LEU A 98 3.69 24.42 -4.18
CA LEU A 98 4.63 25.52 -4.43
C LEU A 98 4.46 26.11 -5.84
N LEU A 99 4.02 25.30 -6.82
CA LEU A 99 3.79 25.78 -8.18
C LEU A 99 2.64 26.79 -8.26
N MET A 100 1.71 26.81 -7.30
CA MET A 100 0.58 27.75 -7.32
C MET A 100 1.04 29.22 -7.38
N PHE A 101 2.23 29.52 -6.82
CA PHE A 101 2.85 30.85 -6.84
C PHE A 101 3.44 31.24 -8.19
N LYS A 102 3.42 30.33 -9.19
CA LYS A 102 3.98 30.55 -10.52
C LYS A 102 2.97 30.32 -11.65
N ILE A 103 2.08 29.35 -11.50
CA ILE A 103 1.26 28.85 -12.62
C ILE A 103 -0.21 29.28 -12.55
N LEU A 104 -0.66 29.89 -11.45
CA LEU A 104 -2.03 30.38 -11.37
C LEU A 104 -2.25 31.51 -12.39
N PRO A 105 -3.43 31.58 -13.03
CA PRO A 105 -3.74 32.64 -13.97
C PRO A 105 -3.69 34.03 -13.32
N GLU A 106 -3.25 35.05 -14.07
CA GLU A 106 -3.07 36.43 -13.57
C GLU A 106 -4.32 37.04 -12.92
N TYR A 107 -5.52 36.61 -13.31
CA TYR A 107 -6.77 37.08 -12.72
C TYR A 107 -7.06 36.53 -11.31
N VAL A 108 -6.18 35.68 -10.78
CA VAL A 108 -6.30 35.11 -9.42
C VAL A 108 -5.53 36.00 -8.45
N ASP A 109 -6.21 36.95 -7.83
CA ASP A 109 -5.56 37.87 -6.87
C ASP A 109 -5.26 37.23 -5.52
N LYS A 110 -6.14 36.35 -5.04
CA LYS A 110 -5.98 35.58 -3.80
C LYS A 110 -6.66 34.22 -3.89
N CYS A 111 -6.20 33.25 -3.12
CA CYS A 111 -6.79 31.91 -3.07
C CYS A 111 -6.49 31.19 -1.75
N PHE A 112 -7.36 30.26 -1.38
CA PHE A 112 -7.04 29.25 -0.37
C PHE A 112 -6.27 28.10 -1.02
N TYR A 113 -5.23 27.63 -0.37
CA TYR A 113 -4.74 26.26 -0.54
C TYR A 113 -5.44 25.34 0.46
N ILE A 114 -5.87 24.15 0.04
CA ILE A 114 -6.54 23.16 0.91
C ILE A 114 -6.09 21.74 0.53
N ASP A 115 -5.63 20.97 1.50
CA ASP A 115 -5.34 19.55 1.32
C ASP A 115 -6.59 18.67 1.16
N GLY A 116 -6.41 17.55 0.45
CA GLY A 116 -7.50 16.64 0.11
C GLY A 116 -8.11 15.90 1.29
N ASP A 117 -7.39 15.79 2.41
CA ASP A 117 -7.79 15.10 3.63
C ASP A 117 -8.39 16.03 4.69
N MET A 118 -8.90 17.19 4.27
CA MET A 118 -9.61 18.14 5.11
C MET A 118 -11.11 18.18 4.82
N ILE A 119 -11.92 18.51 5.84
CA ILE A 119 -13.34 18.84 5.71
C ILE A 119 -13.56 20.27 6.17
N ILE A 120 -14.13 21.10 5.30
CA ILE A 120 -14.47 22.49 5.59
C ILE A 120 -15.96 22.55 5.98
N ASP A 121 -16.24 22.64 7.28
CA ASP A 121 -17.60 22.65 7.87
C ASP A 121 -18.06 24.07 8.22
N THR A 122 -17.44 25.08 7.61
CA THR A 122 -17.75 26.51 7.80
C THR A 122 -17.81 27.25 6.46
N ASP A 123 -18.46 28.41 6.43
CA ASP A 123 -18.29 29.36 5.33
C ASP A 123 -16.93 30.07 5.45
N LEU A 124 -16.17 30.09 4.35
CA LEU A 124 -14.85 30.74 4.27
C LEU A 124 -14.91 32.14 3.66
N SER A 125 -16.09 32.64 3.30
CA SER A 125 -16.26 33.93 2.60
C SER A 125 -15.73 35.11 3.40
N ILE A 126 -16.03 35.17 4.71
CA ILE A 126 -15.56 36.24 5.60
C ILE A 126 -14.04 36.19 5.73
N THR A 127 -13.47 34.99 5.98
CA THR A 127 -12.02 34.79 6.04
C THR A 127 -11.35 35.24 4.75
N TYR A 128 -11.93 34.89 3.60
CA TYR A 128 -11.44 35.29 2.29
C TYR A 128 -11.42 36.80 2.13
N ASP A 129 -12.52 37.47 2.47
CA ASP A 129 -12.69 38.91 2.28
C ASP A 129 -11.83 39.72 3.27
N ASN A 130 -11.54 39.18 4.46
CA ASN A 130 -10.70 39.81 5.48
C ASN A 130 -9.20 39.82 5.16
N LEU A 131 -8.70 39.03 4.21
CA LEU A 131 -7.33 39.20 3.73
C LEU A 131 -7.24 40.45 2.85
N THR A 132 -6.67 41.50 3.44
CA THR A 132 -6.41 42.80 2.81
C THR A 132 -5.26 42.72 1.81
N GLU A 133 -5.17 43.71 0.92
CA GLU A 133 -4.14 43.76 -0.13
C GLU A 133 -2.71 43.91 0.44
N GLU A 134 -2.57 44.47 1.65
CA GLU A 134 -1.29 44.66 2.35
C GLU A 134 -0.78 43.38 3.04
N LYS A 135 -1.67 42.40 3.28
CA LYS A 135 -1.33 41.14 3.94
C LYS A 135 -1.04 40.06 2.91
N LEU A 136 0.03 39.32 3.14
CA LEU A 136 0.47 38.23 2.27
C LEU A 136 -0.36 36.97 2.48
N ALA A 137 -0.61 36.58 3.74
CA ALA A 137 -1.30 35.34 4.03
C ALA A 137 -2.12 35.38 5.31
N SER A 138 -3.15 34.52 5.39
CA SER A 138 -3.77 34.11 6.65
C SER A 138 -3.52 32.63 6.86
N VAL A 139 -2.89 32.27 7.98
CA VAL A 139 -2.39 30.92 8.27
C VAL A 139 -2.85 30.44 9.65
N ILE A 140 -2.74 29.14 9.90
CA ILE A 140 -3.01 28.54 11.22
C ILE A 140 -1.68 28.04 11.80
N VAL A 141 -1.31 28.51 12.99
CA VAL A 141 -0.13 28.00 13.70
C VAL A 141 -0.35 26.52 14.03
N GLU A 142 0.67 25.69 13.84
CA GLU A 142 0.58 24.27 14.21
C GLU A 142 0.74 24.15 15.74
N PRO A 143 -0.33 23.82 16.50
CA PRO A 143 -0.29 23.88 17.96
C PRO A 143 0.65 22.86 18.62
N LEU A 144 0.70 21.62 18.11
CA LEU A 144 1.48 20.51 18.68
C LEU A 144 2.96 20.60 18.35
N ALA A 145 3.30 20.90 17.10
CA ALA A 145 4.66 21.16 16.65
C ALA A 145 5.23 22.37 17.38
N MET A 146 4.44 23.40 17.66
CA MET A 146 4.88 24.55 18.45
C MET A 146 5.06 24.24 19.94
N GLN A 147 4.14 23.49 20.54
CA GLN A 147 4.28 22.98 21.91
C GLN A 147 5.54 22.13 22.08
N HIS A 148 5.84 21.27 21.10
CA HIS A 148 7.01 20.39 21.11
C HIS A 148 8.14 20.88 20.19
N ARG A 149 8.26 22.20 19.97
CA ARG A 149 9.18 22.79 18.98
C ARG A 149 10.65 22.43 19.19
N LYS A 150 11.08 22.23 20.44
CA LYS A 150 12.46 21.84 20.76
C LYS A 150 12.80 20.43 20.30
N SER A 151 11.82 19.55 20.08
CA SER A 151 12.02 18.19 19.57
C SER A 151 11.56 18.07 18.12
N ILE A 152 10.29 18.40 17.84
CA ILE A 152 9.64 18.27 16.52
C ILE A 152 10.30 19.22 15.51
N LEU A 153 10.43 20.51 15.87
CA LEU A 153 10.97 21.57 15.03
C LEU A 153 12.44 21.89 15.34
N SER A 154 13.18 20.92 15.89
CA SER A 154 14.58 21.10 16.30
C SER A 154 15.51 21.52 15.16
N HIS A 155 15.17 21.19 13.91
CA HIS A 155 15.90 21.60 12.71
C HIS A 155 15.75 23.09 12.40
N CYS A 156 14.62 23.72 12.74
CA CYS A 156 14.44 25.17 12.58
C CYS A 156 15.48 25.96 13.40
N TYR A 157 15.95 25.41 14.52
CA TYR A 157 17.03 26.03 15.29
C TYR A 157 18.41 25.94 14.64
N LYS A 158 18.56 25.08 13.62
CA LYS A 158 19.84 24.80 12.95
C LYS A 158 19.95 25.45 11.57
N ILE A 159 18.83 25.68 10.89
CA ILE A 159 18.78 26.26 9.53
C ILE A 159 18.79 27.78 9.62
N ASP A 160 19.73 28.46 8.96
CA ASP A 160 19.92 29.92 9.09
C ASP A 160 18.74 30.75 8.62
N ASP A 161 18.02 30.30 7.59
CA ASP A 161 16.82 30.97 7.10
C ASP A 161 15.67 31.04 8.15
N PHE A 162 15.71 30.22 9.21
CA PHE A 162 14.78 30.27 10.35
C PHE A 162 15.24 31.22 11.49
N LYS A 163 15.96 32.30 11.16
CA LYS A 163 16.53 33.24 12.15
C LYS A 163 15.49 33.80 13.12
N ASN A 164 14.29 34.16 12.65
CA ASN A 164 13.26 34.76 13.49
C ASN A 164 12.70 33.74 14.49
N PHE A 165 12.43 32.51 14.05
CA PHE A 165 12.04 31.38 14.89
C PHE A 165 13.10 31.04 15.96
N LYS A 166 14.39 31.13 15.60
CA LYS A 166 15.49 30.95 16.56
C LYS A 166 15.47 32.00 17.66
N ASN A 167 15.14 33.24 17.30
CA ASN A 167 15.10 34.37 18.23
C ASN A 167 13.90 34.25 19.18
N ASP A 168 12.70 34.16 18.62
CA ASP A 168 11.47 33.96 19.37
C ASP A 168 10.46 33.16 18.55
N ALA A 169 10.36 31.87 18.84
CA ALA A 169 9.45 30.98 18.14
C ALA A 169 7.97 31.30 18.40
N LEU A 170 7.61 31.97 19.51
CA LEU A 170 6.23 32.34 19.80
C LEU A 170 5.86 33.66 19.11
N GLU A 171 6.82 34.56 18.89
CA GLU A 171 6.63 35.74 18.04
C GLU A 171 6.59 35.37 16.54
N TYR A 172 7.39 34.37 16.13
CA TYR A 172 7.53 33.93 14.74
C TYR A 172 7.19 32.45 14.55
N PRO A 173 5.94 32.03 14.85
CA PRO A 173 5.55 30.63 14.94
C PRO A 173 5.56 29.90 13.60
N TYR A 174 5.77 28.59 13.70
CA TYR A 174 5.64 27.66 12.58
C TYR A 174 4.17 27.35 12.31
N PHE A 175 3.72 27.56 11.07
CA PHE A 175 2.34 27.33 10.67
C PHE A 175 2.16 26.04 9.88
N ASN A 176 0.97 25.43 9.99
CA ASN A 176 0.61 24.28 9.18
C ASN A 176 0.22 24.74 7.76
N THR A 177 0.73 24.04 6.74
CA THR A 177 0.61 24.47 5.34
C THR A 177 -0.54 23.81 4.59
N ASP A 178 -1.37 23.02 5.25
CA ASP A 178 -2.41 22.19 4.62
C ASP A 178 -3.71 22.98 4.40
N LEU A 179 -3.88 24.09 5.15
CA LEU A 179 -4.84 25.14 4.88
C LEU A 179 -4.21 26.52 5.10
N PHE A 180 -4.20 27.35 4.07
CA PHE A 180 -3.87 28.77 4.21
C PHE A 180 -4.53 29.60 3.10
N LEU A 181 -4.78 30.87 3.39
CA LEU A 181 -5.23 31.87 2.42
C LEU A 181 -4.04 32.73 2.03
N VAL A 182 -3.81 32.96 0.74
CA VAL A 182 -2.68 33.76 0.26
C VAL A 182 -3.10 34.77 -0.80
N ASN A 183 -2.49 35.95 -0.72
CA ASN A 183 -2.56 37.00 -1.72
C ASN A 183 -1.55 36.67 -2.83
N ILE A 184 -2.04 36.08 -3.92
CA ILE A 184 -1.24 35.64 -5.07
C ILE A 184 -0.65 36.83 -5.80
N LYS A 185 -1.40 37.93 -5.92
CA LYS A 185 -0.91 39.14 -6.56
C LYS A 185 0.32 39.69 -5.82
N LEU A 186 0.20 39.88 -4.50
CA LEU A 186 1.33 40.32 -3.68
C LEU A 186 2.47 39.29 -3.66
N ALA A 187 2.16 38.00 -3.66
CA ALA A 187 3.19 36.97 -3.71
C ALA A 187 4.02 37.03 -5.01
N ASN A 188 3.39 37.34 -6.14
CA ASN A 188 4.07 37.55 -7.42
C ASN A 188 4.94 38.80 -7.39
N GLU A 189 4.42 39.94 -6.89
CA GLU A 189 5.19 41.18 -6.73
C GLU A 189 6.42 40.98 -5.83
N LEU A 190 6.25 40.19 -4.77
CA LEU A 190 7.31 39.82 -3.84
C LEU A 190 8.20 38.69 -4.36
N ASN A 191 8.01 38.15 -5.57
CA ASN A 191 8.80 37.04 -6.13
C ASN A 191 8.94 35.88 -5.12
N ILE A 192 7.81 35.44 -4.56
CA ILE A 192 7.75 34.46 -3.49
C ILE A 192 8.14 33.06 -4.00
N PHE A 193 7.72 32.70 -5.21
CA PHE A 193 8.09 31.42 -5.83
C PHE A 193 9.61 31.29 -5.98
N GLU A 194 10.28 32.31 -6.48
CA GLU A 194 11.72 32.34 -6.72
C GLU A 194 12.49 32.17 -5.40
N LYS A 195 11.99 32.76 -4.31
CA LYS A 195 12.57 32.61 -2.97
C LYS A 195 12.39 31.20 -2.42
N MET A 196 11.22 30.59 -2.62
CA MET A 196 11.00 29.19 -2.26
C MET A 196 11.92 28.27 -3.06
N PHE A 197 12.07 28.56 -4.35
CA PHE A 197 12.92 27.78 -5.23
C PHE A 197 14.41 27.95 -4.92
N ASP A 198 14.86 29.15 -4.55
CA ASP A 198 16.23 29.38 -4.05
C ASP A 198 16.50 28.54 -2.80
N PHE A 199 15.61 28.59 -1.81
CA PHE A 199 15.75 27.78 -0.59
C PHE A 199 15.77 26.28 -0.91
N LEU A 200 14.83 25.81 -1.75
CA LEU A 200 14.79 24.42 -2.19
C LEU A 200 16.08 23.99 -2.91
N ASN A 201 16.69 24.85 -3.72
CA ASN A 201 17.95 24.52 -4.39
C ASN A 201 19.14 24.40 -3.43
N ARG A 202 19.16 25.21 -2.37
CA ARG A 202 20.19 25.13 -1.31
C ARG A 202 19.93 23.96 -0.37
N PHE A 203 18.67 23.63 -0.12
CA PHE A 203 18.24 22.64 0.84
C PHE A 203 17.10 21.78 0.27
N PRO A 204 17.38 20.82 -0.62
CA PRO A 204 16.36 20.11 -1.41
C PRO A 204 15.54 19.09 -0.63
N ASN A 205 15.96 18.72 0.58
CA ASN A 205 15.29 17.71 1.40
C ASN A 205 15.09 18.21 2.83
N PRO A 206 14.31 19.28 3.03
CA PRO A 206 14.02 19.75 4.38
C PRO A 206 13.24 18.70 5.17
N PRO A 207 13.45 18.59 6.50
CA PRO A 207 12.84 17.53 7.31
C PRO A 207 11.33 17.39 7.18
N TYR A 208 10.60 18.51 7.05
CA TYR A 208 9.15 18.55 6.82
C TYR A 208 8.78 19.03 5.40
N ALA A 209 9.64 18.75 4.42
CA ALA A 209 9.34 18.97 3.01
C ALA A 209 8.88 20.41 2.69
N ASP A 210 7.83 20.55 1.87
CA ASP A 210 7.25 21.82 1.47
C ASP A 210 6.73 22.67 2.65
N HIS A 211 6.42 22.06 3.80
CA HIS A 211 6.03 22.80 5.00
C HIS A 211 7.16 23.73 5.46
N ASP A 212 8.40 23.22 5.48
CA ASP A 212 9.57 23.99 5.88
C ASP A 212 9.86 25.11 4.88
N ILE A 213 9.67 24.86 3.59
CA ILE A 213 9.92 25.84 2.52
C ILE A 213 8.97 27.03 2.65
N LEU A 214 7.67 26.75 2.83
CA LEU A 214 6.65 27.78 3.04
C LEU A 214 6.89 28.53 4.36
N ASN A 215 7.29 27.84 5.43
CA ASN A 215 7.60 28.50 6.68
C ASN A 215 8.84 29.38 6.58
N VAL A 216 9.93 28.94 5.93
CA VAL A 216 11.12 29.77 5.69
C VAL A 216 10.76 31.06 4.95
N VAL A 217 10.01 30.94 3.86
CA VAL A 217 9.76 32.12 3.02
C VAL A 217 8.64 32.97 3.61
N ILE A 218 7.44 32.41 3.79
CA ILE A 218 6.29 33.19 4.25
C ILE A 218 6.40 33.42 5.76
N GLY A 219 6.54 32.33 6.53
CA GLY A 219 6.51 32.35 7.99
C GLY A 219 7.65 33.12 8.65
N GLN A 220 8.83 33.19 8.03
CA GLN A 220 9.99 33.86 8.60
C GLN A 220 10.29 35.18 7.89
N LYS A 221 10.52 35.18 6.57
CA LYS A 221 10.92 36.38 5.83
C LYS A 221 9.81 37.42 5.69
N TYR A 222 8.54 37.01 5.74
CA TYR A 222 7.38 37.89 5.60
C TYR A 222 6.37 37.76 6.76
N SER A 223 6.86 37.42 7.96
CA SER A 223 6.03 37.20 9.16
C SER A 223 5.13 38.39 9.52
N ASN A 224 5.61 39.62 9.31
CA ASN A 224 4.84 40.86 9.53
C ASN A 224 3.63 41.02 8.58
N LEU A 225 3.62 40.30 7.47
CA LEU A 225 2.54 40.30 6.47
C LEU A 225 1.54 39.15 6.68
N ILE A 226 1.62 38.43 7.79
CA ILE A 226 0.73 37.30 8.11
C ILE A 226 -0.39 37.76 9.04
N ASN A 227 -1.56 37.14 8.88
CA ASN A 227 -2.63 37.09 9.87
C ASN A 227 -2.74 35.66 10.42
N TYR A 228 -2.90 35.51 11.73
CA TYR A 228 -3.12 34.20 12.35
C TYR A 228 -4.60 33.94 12.56
N LEU A 229 -5.08 32.82 12.02
CA LEU A 229 -6.43 32.33 12.26
C LEU A 229 -6.46 31.51 13.56
N GLU A 230 -7.65 31.35 14.14
CA GLU A 230 -7.85 30.53 15.33
C GLU A 230 -7.72 29.02 15.03
N PRO A 231 -7.38 28.17 16.04
CA PRO A 231 -7.12 26.75 15.83
C PRO A 231 -8.31 25.95 15.30
N SER A 232 -9.55 26.47 15.42
CA SER A 232 -10.75 25.78 14.92
C SER A 232 -10.72 25.57 13.39
N TYR A 233 -9.89 26.34 12.68
CA TYR A 233 -9.62 26.18 11.25
C TYR A 233 -8.62 25.06 10.93
N ASN A 234 -8.07 24.34 11.91
CA ASN A 234 -7.21 23.19 11.66
C ASN A 234 -7.22 22.18 12.82
N VAL A 235 -8.36 21.54 13.08
CA VAL A 235 -8.47 20.53 14.14
C VAL A 235 -8.05 19.18 13.61
N PHE A 236 -6.89 18.68 14.06
CA PHE A 236 -6.46 17.33 13.76
C PHE A 236 -7.40 16.28 14.36
N CYS A 237 -7.83 15.31 13.56
CA CYS A 237 -8.83 14.32 13.97
C CYS A 237 -8.25 13.08 14.68
N ASP A 238 -6.93 12.89 14.64
CA ASP A 238 -6.26 11.70 15.19
C ASP A 238 -5.25 12.07 16.29
N ILE A 239 -5.68 12.92 17.21
CA ILE A 239 -4.91 13.41 18.37
C ILE A 239 -5.79 13.38 19.62
N ASP A 240 -5.16 13.16 20.76
CA ASP A 240 -5.78 13.34 22.07
C ASP A 240 -5.74 14.83 22.49
N TYR A 241 -6.90 15.47 22.65
CA TYR A 241 -7.00 16.87 23.09
C TYR A 241 -7.22 17.01 24.60
N GLU A 242 -7.30 15.91 25.34
CA GLU A 242 -7.34 15.94 26.80
C GLU A 242 -5.95 16.13 27.40
N GLN A 243 -4.88 15.90 26.62
CA GLN A 243 -3.51 16.20 27.02
C GLN A 243 -3.31 17.71 27.31
N PRO A 244 -2.37 18.08 28.21
CA PRO A 244 -2.07 19.47 28.50
C PRO A 244 -1.36 20.14 27.31
N PHE A 245 -1.74 21.39 27.02
CA PHE A 245 -1.10 22.23 25.98
C PHE A 245 -0.25 23.31 26.63
N ASN A 246 0.94 22.91 27.08
CA ASN A 246 1.90 23.80 27.73
C ASN A 246 2.83 24.43 26.68
N ASP A 247 3.21 25.70 26.87
CA ASP A 247 4.20 26.36 26.01
C ASP A 247 3.82 26.36 24.51
N ALA A 248 2.52 26.39 24.22
CA ALA A 248 1.94 26.50 22.88
C ALA A 248 1.71 27.97 22.49
N PHE A 249 1.58 28.24 21.19
CA PHE A 249 1.28 29.59 20.68
C PHE A 249 -0.11 30.07 21.10
N TYR A 250 -1.11 29.20 21.00
CA TYR A 250 -2.46 29.46 21.50
C TYR A 250 -2.57 28.97 22.94
N ASN A 251 -3.37 29.66 23.75
CA ASN A 251 -3.68 29.18 25.09
C ASN A 251 -4.48 27.87 25.03
N GLU A 252 -4.36 27.05 26.08
CA GLU A 252 -5.01 25.74 26.16
C GLU A 252 -6.54 25.84 26.05
N GLU A 253 -7.14 26.86 26.66
CA GLU A 253 -8.59 27.09 26.63
C GLU A 253 -9.11 27.26 25.20
N ILE A 254 -8.42 28.04 24.37
CA ILE A 254 -8.74 28.27 22.95
C ILE A 254 -8.55 26.99 22.15
N ILE A 255 -7.48 26.23 22.40
CA ILE A 255 -7.24 24.94 21.71
C ILE A 255 -8.37 23.96 22.03
N LYS A 256 -8.72 23.79 23.30
CA LYS A 256 -9.81 22.90 23.74
C LYS A 256 -11.17 23.38 23.26
N ALA A 257 -11.44 24.68 23.25
CA ALA A 257 -12.67 25.24 22.71
C ALA A 257 -12.78 25.02 21.20
N SER A 258 -11.66 25.19 20.47
CA SER A 258 -11.56 24.93 19.03
C SER A 258 -11.79 23.47 18.69
N PHE A 259 -11.24 22.55 19.48
CA PHE A 259 -11.52 21.12 19.34
C PHE A 259 -13.00 20.84 19.55
N LYS A 260 -13.65 21.40 20.58
CA LYS A 260 -15.09 21.18 20.82
C LYS A 260 -15.98 21.70 19.69
N ASN A 261 -15.57 22.76 18.99
CA ASN A 261 -16.30 23.37 17.88
C ASN A 261 -15.42 23.56 16.63
N PRO A 262 -15.04 22.49 15.92
CA PRO A 262 -14.18 22.60 14.75
C PRO A 262 -14.90 23.29 13.58
N LYS A 263 -14.22 24.23 12.94
CA LYS A 263 -14.61 24.78 11.64
C LYS A 263 -14.05 23.96 10.48
N VAL A 264 -12.87 23.39 10.69
CA VAL A 264 -12.18 22.53 9.73
C VAL A 264 -11.62 21.30 10.45
N TYR A 265 -11.92 20.13 9.88
CA TYR A 265 -11.48 18.85 10.38
C TYR A 265 -10.35 18.33 9.48
N HIS A 266 -9.19 18.09 10.06
CA HIS A 266 -8.00 17.65 9.33
C HIS A 266 -7.66 16.21 9.70
N TYR A 267 -7.82 15.29 8.75
CA TYR A 267 -7.51 13.88 8.94
C TYR A 267 -6.03 13.60 8.64
N ALA A 268 -5.11 14.32 9.31
CA ALA A 268 -3.67 14.22 9.11
C ALA A 268 -3.12 12.81 9.45
N GLY A 269 -1.95 12.47 8.92
CA GLY A 269 -1.25 11.22 9.25
C GLY A 269 -1.80 9.96 8.57
N ALA A 270 -1.48 8.79 9.11
CA ALA A 270 -1.73 7.48 8.48
C ALA A 270 -3.16 6.96 8.65
N ASN A 271 -3.87 7.36 9.71
CA ASN A 271 -5.25 6.94 9.92
C ASN A 271 -6.21 7.86 9.17
N LYS A 272 -6.87 7.31 8.15
CA LYS A 272 -7.88 8.02 7.38
C LYS A 272 -9.26 7.37 7.54
N PRO A 273 -10.36 8.14 7.61
CA PRO A 273 -11.69 7.59 7.81
C PRO A 273 -12.18 6.71 6.65
N TRP A 274 -11.60 6.86 5.46
CA TRP A 274 -11.83 5.98 4.30
C TRP A 274 -10.96 4.72 4.27
N ILE A 275 -9.89 4.65 5.07
CA ILE A 275 -8.94 3.52 5.07
C ILE A 275 -9.28 2.55 6.20
N ASN A 276 -9.48 3.05 7.42
CA ASN A 276 -9.68 2.21 8.60
C ASN A 276 -10.70 2.83 9.56
N THR A 277 -10.90 2.24 10.74
CA THR A 277 -11.80 2.73 11.80
C THR A 277 -11.05 3.30 13.00
N LYS A 278 -9.75 3.59 12.87
CA LYS A 278 -8.86 3.96 13.98
C LYS A 278 -8.79 5.47 14.26
N VAL A 279 -9.32 6.32 13.37
CA VAL A 279 -9.35 7.78 13.61
C VAL A 279 -10.06 8.07 14.93
N ALA A 280 -9.35 8.69 15.86
CA ALA A 280 -9.82 8.91 17.22
C ALA A 280 -11.08 9.78 17.31
N ASN A 281 -11.10 10.91 16.59
CA ASN A 281 -12.14 11.93 16.71
C ASN A 281 -12.83 12.21 15.36
N TYR A 282 -14.07 12.67 15.43
CA TYR A 282 -14.86 13.18 14.28
C TYR A 282 -14.99 12.26 13.06
N TYR A 283 -14.73 10.96 13.20
CA TYR A 283 -14.80 9.97 12.11
C TYR A 283 -16.03 10.11 11.20
N ASP A 284 -17.21 10.27 11.79
CA ASP A 284 -18.48 10.27 11.07
C ASP A 284 -18.71 11.58 10.27
N ILE A 285 -17.97 12.65 10.54
CA ILE A 285 -18.04 13.93 9.82
C ILE A 285 -17.55 13.77 8.37
N TRP A 286 -16.47 13.02 8.13
CA TRP A 286 -16.04 12.74 6.76
C TRP A 286 -17.12 11.97 5.97
N TRP A 287 -17.75 10.98 6.61
CA TRP A 287 -18.83 10.20 6.02
C TRP A 287 -20.12 11.00 5.79
N LYS A 288 -20.41 12.02 6.63
CA LYS A 288 -21.49 13.00 6.39
C LYS A 288 -21.29 13.67 5.02
N TYR A 289 -20.09 14.15 4.72
CA TYR A 289 -19.80 14.82 3.44
C TYR A 289 -19.69 13.86 2.26
N LEU A 290 -19.15 12.66 2.46
CA LEU A 290 -19.14 11.63 1.43
C LEU A 290 -20.55 11.32 0.89
N LYS A 291 -21.55 11.24 1.77
CA LYS A 291 -22.96 11.01 1.40
C LYS A 291 -23.55 12.10 0.51
N LEU A 292 -22.97 13.32 0.55
CA LEU A 292 -23.36 14.45 -0.29
C LEU A 292 -22.58 14.51 -1.62
N SER A 293 -21.57 13.65 -1.78
CA SER A 293 -20.69 13.60 -2.95
C SER A 293 -21.13 12.54 -3.97
N PRO A 294 -20.56 12.53 -5.19
CA PRO A 294 -20.75 11.46 -6.16
C PRO A 294 -20.39 10.06 -5.63
N TYR A 295 -19.55 9.98 -4.59
CA TYR A 295 -19.11 8.75 -3.95
C TYR A 295 -20.02 8.28 -2.81
N ARG A 296 -21.25 8.83 -2.68
CA ARG A 296 -22.23 8.48 -1.62
C ARG A 296 -22.52 6.99 -1.39
N LYS A 297 -22.20 6.12 -2.36
CA LYS A 297 -22.39 4.66 -2.29
C LYS A 297 -21.17 3.90 -1.75
N MET A 298 -20.05 4.58 -1.55
CA MET A 298 -18.85 3.98 -0.97
C MET A 298 -19.16 3.46 0.44
N LYS A 299 -18.73 2.23 0.74
CA LYS A 299 -19.07 1.53 1.98
C LYS A 299 -18.20 2.02 3.13
N ASN A 300 -18.82 2.28 4.28
CA ASN A 300 -18.11 2.68 5.49
C ASN A 300 -17.37 1.46 6.08
N PRO A 301 -16.05 1.55 6.36
CA PRO A 301 -15.33 0.50 7.08
C PRO A 301 -16.03 0.07 8.38
N LYS A 302 -16.70 0.99 9.11
CA LYS A 302 -17.51 0.68 10.30
C LYS A 302 -18.71 -0.24 10.00
N ASP A 303 -19.25 -0.26 8.78
CA ASP A 303 -20.42 -1.10 8.45
C ASP A 303 -20.08 -2.59 8.51
N LYS A 304 -18.84 -2.98 8.20
CA LYS A 304 -18.33 -4.35 8.39
C LYS A 304 -18.34 -4.74 9.88
N TYR A 305 -17.93 -3.83 10.76
CA TYR A 305 -17.88 -4.06 12.21
C TYR A 305 -19.26 -4.05 12.87
N LYS A 306 -20.16 -3.14 12.45
CA LYS A 306 -21.56 -3.11 12.95
C LYS A 306 -22.32 -4.37 12.60
N MET A 307 -22.17 -4.91 11.40
CA MET A 307 -22.78 -6.19 11.02
C MET A 307 -22.25 -7.37 11.85
N ALA A 308 -20.97 -7.38 12.20
CA ALA A 308 -20.38 -8.40 13.07
C ALA A 308 -20.94 -8.31 14.52
N ASN A 309 -21.05 -7.09 15.07
CA ASN A 309 -21.59 -6.88 16.42
C ASN A 309 -23.10 -7.11 16.52
N ILE A 310 -23.87 -6.74 15.50
CA ILE A 310 -25.32 -7.05 15.44
C ILE A 310 -25.51 -8.56 15.32
N LYS A 311 -24.72 -9.27 14.50
CA LYS A 311 -24.73 -10.74 14.46
C LYS A 311 -24.40 -11.37 15.81
N ASN A 312 -23.44 -10.84 16.56
CA ASN A 312 -23.10 -11.35 17.90
C ASN A 312 -24.17 -11.05 18.95
N LYS A 313 -24.81 -9.86 18.94
CA LYS A 313 -25.91 -9.53 19.85
C LYS A 313 -27.18 -10.32 19.53
N ILE A 314 -27.53 -10.43 18.25
CA ILE A 314 -28.64 -11.26 17.77
C ILE A 314 -28.35 -12.73 18.05
N SER A 315 -27.13 -13.22 17.87
CA SER A 315 -26.73 -14.60 18.22
C SER A 315 -26.89 -14.89 19.72
N LYS A 316 -26.54 -13.94 20.60
CA LYS A 316 -26.75 -14.08 22.06
C LYS A 316 -28.24 -14.07 22.45
N ILE A 317 -29.03 -13.17 21.86
CA ILE A 317 -30.48 -13.09 22.15
C ILE A 317 -31.23 -14.31 21.57
N LEU A 318 -30.88 -14.74 20.35
CA LEU A 318 -31.44 -15.94 19.72
C LEU A 318 -31.03 -17.20 20.49
N SER A 319 -29.82 -17.28 21.04
CA SER A 319 -29.41 -18.45 21.86
C SER A 319 -30.20 -18.60 23.16
N PHE A 320 -30.84 -17.53 23.65
CA PHE A 320 -31.68 -17.55 24.85
C PHE A 320 -33.17 -17.79 24.54
N ILE A 321 -33.62 -17.46 23.32
CA ILE A 321 -35.03 -17.55 22.88
C ILE A 321 -35.29 -18.81 22.03
N PHE A 322 -34.25 -19.41 21.45
CA PHE A 322 -34.35 -20.55 20.52
C PHE A 322 -33.56 -21.75 21.02
N SER A 323 -34.26 -22.79 21.47
CA SER A 323 -33.68 -24.14 21.55
C SER A 323 -34.00 -24.90 20.26
N LYS A 324 -32.95 -25.31 19.54
CA LYS A 324 -33.07 -26.12 18.32
C LYS A 324 -32.62 -27.55 18.63
N LYS A 325 -33.52 -28.52 18.43
CA LYS A 325 -33.19 -29.94 18.48
C LYS A 325 -33.39 -30.55 17.09
N SER A 326 -32.39 -31.28 16.63
CA SER A 326 -32.37 -31.87 15.29
C SER A 326 -32.72 -33.35 15.39
N GLU A 327 -33.80 -33.78 14.73
CA GLU A 327 -34.18 -35.20 14.60
C GLU A 327 -34.41 -35.50 13.11
N GLY A 328 -33.42 -36.11 12.46
CA GLY A 328 -33.46 -36.46 11.04
C GLY A 328 -33.60 -35.26 10.10
N ILE A 329 -34.55 -35.33 9.16
CA ILE A 329 -34.79 -34.32 8.10
C ILE A 329 -35.66 -33.12 8.53
N TYR A 330 -35.98 -33.00 9.82
CA TYR A 330 -36.79 -31.92 10.38
C TYR A 330 -36.03 -31.14 11.45
N ASN A 331 -36.25 -29.82 11.49
CA ASN A 331 -35.81 -28.99 12.61
C ASN A 331 -37.03 -28.66 13.48
N ILE A 332 -36.95 -29.03 14.76
CA ILE A 332 -37.92 -28.60 15.78
C ILE A 332 -37.37 -27.32 16.41
N ILE A 333 -38.06 -26.22 16.17
CA ILE A 333 -37.71 -24.92 16.71
C ILE A 333 -38.76 -24.57 17.76
N THR A 334 -38.33 -24.30 18.99
CA THR A 334 -39.23 -23.84 20.05
C THR A 334 -39.07 -22.33 20.21
N ILE A 335 -40.17 -21.59 20.08
CA ILE A 335 -40.22 -20.12 20.23
C ILE A 335 -41.35 -19.81 21.21
N PHE A 336 -41.06 -19.14 22.32
CA PHE A 336 -42.05 -18.84 23.39
C PHE A 336 -42.87 -20.07 23.84
N GLY A 337 -42.25 -21.25 23.93
CA GLY A 337 -42.91 -22.49 24.36
C GLY A 337 -43.70 -23.23 23.27
N ILE A 338 -43.83 -22.66 22.05
CA ILE A 338 -44.52 -23.29 20.92
C ILE A 338 -43.50 -24.00 20.03
N LYS A 339 -43.72 -25.30 19.74
CA LYS A 339 -42.87 -26.11 18.84
C LYS A 339 -43.35 -26.00 17.40
N ILE A 340 -42.47 -25.57 16.50
CA ILE A 340 -42.72 -25.49 15.06
C ILE A 340 -41.74 -26.39 14.32
N THR A 341 -42.27 -27.21 13.41
CA THR A 341 -41.50 -28.15 12.59
C THR A 341 -41.39 -27.62 11.16
N LEU A 342 -40.19 -27.29 10.70
CA LEU A 342 -39.97 -26.66 9.38
C LEU A 342 -39.08 -27.49 8.46
N LYS A 343 -39.41 -27.46 7.15
CA LYS A 343 -38.64 -28.06 6.05
C LYS A 343 -37.91 -26.94 5.28
N ASN A 344 -36.58 -26.99 5.23
CA ASN A 344 -35.70 -25.87 4.82
C ASN A 344 -35.72 -25.55 3.31
N LYS A 345 -36.22 -24.37 2.88
CA LYS A 345 -35.99 -23.86 1.50
C LYS A 345 -35.68 -22.36 1.34
N PHE A 346 -36.03 -21.45 2.28
CA PHE A 346 -35.92 -19.99 2.04
C PHE A 346 -34.63 -19.30 2.53
N THR A 347 -33.98 -19.77 3.60
CA THR A 347 -32.77 -19.13 4.19
C THR A 347 -31.51 -19.26 3.30
N ILE A 348 -31.54 -20.16 2.32
CA ILE A 348 -30.38 -20.50 1.48
C ILE A 348 -30.10 -19.38 0.45
N LYS A 349 -31.14 -18.81 -0.18
CA LYS A 349 -30.98 -17.86 -1.31
C LYS A 349 -30.28 -16.53 -0.97
N ILE A 350 -30.48 -15.96 0.21
CA ILE A 350 -29.88 -14.65 0.58
C ILE A 350 -28.39 -14.81 0.93
N ASN A 351 -28.02 -15.92 1.56
CA ASN A 351 -26.62 -16.22 1.87
C ASN A 351 -25.81 -16.49 0.60
N ASP A 352 -26.42 -17.15 -0.38
CA ASP A 352 -25.77 -17.41 -1.68
C ASP A 352 -25.41 -16.13 -2.43
N ILE A 353 -26.30 -15.11 -2.42
CA ILE A 353 -26.04 -13.83 -3.08
C ILE A 353 -24.89 -13.06 -2.41
N ASN A 354 -24.88 -12.98 -1.07
CA ASN A 354 -23.81 -12.31 -0.33
C ASN A 354 -22.47 -13.02 -0.50
N ASN A 355 -22.47 -14.35 -0.49
CA ASN A 355 -21.27 -15.15 -0.74
C ASN A 355 -20.72 -14.92 -2.14
N ARG A 356 -21.60 -14.80 -3.16
CA ARG A 356 -21.19 -14.49 -4.53
C ARG A 356 -20.52 -13.11 -4.63
N ILE A 357 -21.10 -12.08 -4.02
CA ILE A 357 -20.53 -10.72 -4.04
C ILE A 357 -19.15 -10.67 -3.36
N ASN A 358 -18.99 -11.34 -2.22
CA ASN A 358 -17.70 -11.37 -1.53
C ASN A 358 -16.63 -12.09 -2.35
N ARG A 359 -16.98 -13.21 -2.99
CA ARG A 359 -16.07 -13.93 -3.90
C ARG A 359 -15.63 -13.07 -5.07
N GLU A 360 -16.52 -12.28 -5.67
CA GLU A 360 -16.17 -11.35 -6.76
C GLU A 360 -15.19 -10.26 -6.30
N LEU A 361 -15.39 -9.69 -5.10
CA LEU A 361 -14.48 -8.67 -4.56
C LEU A 361 -13.10 -9.23 -4.22
N GLU A 362 -13.05 -10.44 -3.65
CA GLU A 362 -11.79 -11.15 -3.38
C GLU A 362 -11.05 -11.44 -4.69
N ASN A 363 -11.78 -11.85 -5.75
CA ASN A 363 -11.21 -12.09 -7.06
C ASN A 363 -10.63 -10.81 -7.69
N ILE A 364 -11.32 -9.68 -7.60
CA ILE A 364 -10.81 -8.39 -8.11
C ILE A 364 -9.54 -7.97 -7.39
N ASN A 365 -9.51 -8.03 -6.05
CA ASN A 365 -8.31 -7.69 -5.28
C ASN A 365 -7.13 -8.60 -5.62
N PHE A 366 -7.40 -9.90 -5.78
CA PHE A 366 -6.41 -10.87 -6.21
C PHE A 366 -5.84 -10.51 -7.58
N GLN A 367 -6.68 -10.16 -8.56
CA GLN A 367 -6.25 -9.78 -9.90
C GLN A 367 -5.45 -8.46 -9.90
N LEU A 368 -5.88 -7.45 -9.14
CA LEU A 368 -5.19 -6.16 -9.01
C LEU A 368 -3.79 -6.32 -8.44
N PHE A 369 -3.64 -7.19 -7.43
CA PHE A 369 -2.33 -7.50 -6.85
C PHE A 369 -1.33 -8.06 -7.88
N ARG A 370 -1.81 -8.80 -8.89
CA ARG A 370 -0.95 -9.35 -9.96
C ARG A 370 -0.43 -8.31 -10.93
N ILE A 371 -1.28 -7.35 -11.29
CA ILE A 371 -0.99 -6.36 -12.35
C ILE A 371 -0.40 -5.05 -11.81
N THR A 372 -0.21 -4.92 -10.50
CA THR A 372 0.32 -3.72 -9.88
C THR A 372 1.81 -3.90 -9.59
N PRO A 373 2.69 -3.04 -10.13
CA PRO A 373 4.09 -3.00 -9.70
C PRO A 373 4.17 -2.78 -8.19
N LYS A 374 4.86 -3.67 -7.50
CA LYS A 374 5.04 -3.57 -6.04
C LYS A 374 6.11 -2.54 -5.71
N ALA A 375 6.11 -2.04 -4.47
CA ALA A 375 7.17 -1.15 -4.00
C ALA A 375 8.51 -1.88 -3.90
N ASN A 376 8.48 -3.13 -3.41
CA ASN A 376 9.61 -4.05 -3.32
C ASN A 376 9.17 -5.47 -3.72
N ILE A 377 10.13 -6.34 -4.04
CA ILE A 377 9.87 -7.76 -4.24
C ILE A 377 9.50 -8.41 -2.89
N ASP A 378 8.29 -8.99 -2.82
CA ASP A 378 7.79 -9.68 -1.63
C ASP A 378 8.64 -10.90 -1.27
N PHE A 379 8.92 -11.74 -2.26
CA PHE A 379 9.90 -12.80 -2.13
C PHE A 379 10.45 -13.22 -3.49
N VAL A 380 11.69 -13.70 -3.48
CA VAL A 380 12.32 -14.38 -4.62
C VAL A 380 12.77 -15.77 -4.18
N GLU A 381 12.49 -16.75 -5.02
CA GLU A 381 12.90 -18.14 -4.89
C GLU A 381 14.18 -18.36 -5.71
N ILE A 382 15.14 -19.05 -5.10
CA ILE A 382 16.36 -19.49 -5.76
C ILE A 382 16.53 -20.97 -5.47
N ASN A 383 16.59 -21.77 -6.54
CA ASN A 383 16.77 -23.21 -6.43
C ASN A 383 18.22 -23.51 -6.01
N PHE A 384 18.40 -24.47 -5.10
CA PHE A 384 19.69 -25.12 -4.82
C PHE A 384 19.86 -26.40 -5.62
N THR A 385 18.74 -27.03 -5.93
CA THR A 385 18.65 -28.36 -6.54
C THR A 385 17.47 -28.37 -7.50
N GLU A 386 17.63 -28.99 -8.66
CA GLU A 386 16.52 -29.15 -9.59
C GLU A 386 15.67 -30.39 -9.28
N HIS A 387 16.26 -31.41 -8.66
CA HIS A 387 15.62 -32.70 -8.35
C HIS A 387 15.18 -32.81 -6.89
N CYS A 388 14.20 -33.68 -6.62
CA CYS A 388 13.62 -33.88 -5.27
C CYS A 388 13.54 -35.36 -4.89
N ASN A 389 13.86 -35.70 -3.64
CA ASN A 389 13.74 -37.06 -3.12
C ASN A 389 12.28 -37.50 -2.84
N LEU A 390 11.35 -36.56 -2.64
CA LEU A 390 9.93 -36.87 -2.41
C LEU A 390 9.12 -37.10 -3.68
N ASN A 391 9.60 -36.63 -4.83
CA ASN A 391 8.95 -36.80 -6.14
C ASN A 391 7.44 -36.50 -6.11
N CYS A 392 7.03 -35.34 -5.57
CA CYS A 392 5.62 -35.00 -5.40
C CYS A 392 4.87 -34.99 -6.75
N GLN A 393 3.64 -35.53 -6.79
CA GLN A 393 2.76 -35.36 -7.96
C GLN A 393 2.44 -33.87 -8.20
N CYS A 394 2.29 -33.48 -9.47
CA CYS A 394 1.94 -32.11 -9.88
C CYS A 394 2.93 -31.04 -9.36
N CYS A 395 4.23 -31.35 -9.34
CA CYS A 395 5.24 -30.42 -8.84
C CYS A 395 5.34 -29.16 -9.74
N SER A 396 5.18 -27.97 -9.16
CA SER A 396 5.27 -26.70 -9.90
C SER A 396 6.69 -26.31 -10.33
N HIS A 397 7.70 -27.05 -9.85
CA HIS A 397 9.11 -26.95 -10.24
C HIS A 397 9.52 -28.12 -11.14
N PHE A 398 8.60 -29.06 -11.44
CA PHE A 398 8.89 -30.27 -12.20
C PHE A 398 10.07 -31.11 -11.66
N SER A 399 10.41 -30.96 -10.38
CA SER A 399 11.58 -31.59 -9.75
C SER A 399 11.51 -33.11 -9.63
N ASN A 400 10.33 -33.70 -9.82
CA ASN A 400 10.15 -35.15 -9.94
C ASN A 400 10.50 -35.70 -11.34
N LEU A 401 10.56 -34.81 -12.34
CA LEU A 401 10.95 -35.10 -13.72
C LEU A 401 12.40 -34.71 -14.01
N ALA A 402 12.95 -33.78 -13.23
CA ALA A 402 14.31 -33.30 -13.36
C ALA A 402 15.35 -34.40 -13.14
N GLU A 403 16.45 -34.32 -13.89
CA GLU A 403 17.66 -35.09 -13.60
C GLU A 403 18.39 -34.51 -12.38
N GLN A 404 19.35 -35.27 -11.86
CA GLN A 404 20.18 -34.79 -10.77
C GLN A 404 21.05 -33.62 -11.22
N GLU A 405 20.65 -32.42 -10.80
CA GLU A 405 21.32 -31.17 -11.11
C GLU A 405 21.32 -30.25 -9.87
N PHE A 406 22.43 -29.55 -9.70
CA PHE A 406 22.70 -28.60 -8.61
C PHE A 406 22.98 -27.22 -9.19
N THR A 407 22.54 -26.19 -8.49
CA THR A 407 22.85 -24.81 -8.85
C THR A 407 24.34 -24.54 -8.67
N ASP A 408 24.94 -23.94 -9.69
CA ASP A 408 26.34 -23.51 -9.64
C ASP A 408 26.52 -22.31 -8.70
N ILE A 409 27.53 -22.39 -7.82
CA ILE A 409 27.77 -21.38 -6.77
C ILE A 409 28.25 -20.06 -7.37
N GLU A 410 29.04 -20.09 -8.44
CA GLU A 410 29.62 -18.89 -9.05
C GLU A 410 28.53 -18.12 -9.79
N ILE A 411 27.67 -18.83 -10.51
CA ILE A 411 26.46 -18.25 -11.13
C ILE A 411 25.54 -17.68 -10.05
N PHE A 412 25.33 -18.41 -8.96
CA PHE A 412 24.53 -17.94 -7.83
C PHE A 412 25.09 -16.65 -7.21
N GLU A 413 26.39 -16.60 -6.89
CA GLU A 413 27.03 -15.41 -6.32
C GLU A 413 26.89 -14.21 -7.27
N ARG A 414 27.14 -14.42 -8.56
CA ARG A 414 27.01 -13.39 -9.59
C ARG A 414 25.58 -12.82 -9.63
N ASP A 415 24.58 -13.68 -9.63
CA ASP A 415 23.19 -13.27 -9.79
C ASP A 415 22.62 -12.63 -8.51
N ILE A 416 22.95 -13.17 -7.34
CA ILE A 416 22.49 -12.60 -6.06
C ILE A 416 23.14 -11.26 -5.75
N LYS A 417 24.43 -11.11 -6.09
CA LYS A 417 25.13 -9.82 -6.04
C LYS A 417 24.42 -8.81 -6.93
N ARG A 418 24.14 -9.17 -8.19
CA ARG A 418 23.48 -8.27 -9.14
C ARG A 418 22.08 -7.86 -8.66
N LEU A 419 21.31 -8.80 -8.14
CA LEU A 419 19.99 -8.49 -7.59
C LEU A 419 20.08 -7.54 -6.39
N SER A 420 21.07 -7.75 -5.50
CA SER A 420 21.33 -6.86 -4.37
C SER A 420 21.69 -5.45 -4.83
N GLU A 421 22.58 -5.30 -5.81
CA GLU A 421 22.95 -4.01 -6.39
C GLU A 421 21.75 -3.25 -6.98
N LEU A 422 20.88 -3.97 -7.70
CA LEU A 422 19.68 -3.37 -8.29
C LEU A 422 18.70 -2.93 -7.20
N SER A 423 18.41 -3.82 -6.25
CA SER A 423 17.44 -3.59 -5.19
C SER A 423 17.95 -2.75 -4.02
N ASN A 424 19.24 -2.39 -4.02
CA ASN A 424 19.92 -1.82 -2.85
C ASN A 424 19.75 -2.70 -1.57
N GLY A 425 19.71 -4.02 -1.75
CA GLY A 425 19.44 -4.99 -0.69
C GLY A 425 17.97 -5.03 -0.22
N GLU A 426 17.05 -4.30 -0.85
CA GLU A 426 15.64 -4.19 -0.43
C GLU A 426 14.73 -5.25 -1.06
N VAL A 427 15.01 -6.51 -0.77
CA VAL A 427 14.06 -7.61 -1.01
C VAL A 427 13.48 -8.05 0.34
N ASN A 428 12.16 -8.20 0.42
CA ASN A 428 11.48 -8.50 1.69
C ASN A 428 11.90 -9.88 2.22
N ILE A 429 11.90 -10.91 1.36
CA ILE A 429 12.23 -12.29 1.73
C ILE A 429 13.02 -12.96 0.59
N ILE A 430 14.06 -13.74 0.93
CA ILE A 430 14.70 -14.67 -0.01
C ILE A 430 14.38 -16.10 0.42
N HIS A 431 13.75 -16.86 -0.47
CA HIS A 431 13.50 -18.28 -0.31
C HIS A 431 14.60 -19.09 -0.99
N LEU A 432 15.35 -19.82 -0.18
CA LEU A 432 16.32 -20.82 -0.61
C LEU A 432 15.57 -22.14 -0.71
N ILE A 433 15.33 -22.59 -1.95
CA ILE A 433 14.42 -23.70 -2.27
C ILE A 433 15.04 -24.57 -3.38
N GLY A 434 14.25 -25.12 -4.31
CA GLY A 434 14.58 -26.19 -5.23
C GLY A 434 13.70 -27.42 -5.00
N GLY A 435 14.06 -28.53 -5.63
CA GLY A 435 13.42 -29.82 -5.39
C GLY A 435 13.51 -30.27 -3.93
N GLU A 436 14.71 -30.62 -3.46
CA GLU A 436 15.00 -30.73 -2.02
C GLU A 436 16.37 -30.10 -1.75
N PRO A 437 16.44 -28.88 -1.19
CA PRO A 437 17.69 -28.13 -1.12
C PRO A 437 18.78 -28.83 -0.32
N LEU A 438 18.43 -29.63 0.69
CA LEU A 438 19.41 -30.35 1.51
C LEU A 438 20.09 -31.53 0.80
N LEU A 439 19.75 -31.80 -0.47
CA LEU A 439 20.55 -32.69 -1.33
C LEU A 439 21.80 -31.99 -1.85
N ASN A 440 21.84 -30.64 -1.87
CA ASN A 440 23.03 -29.89 -2.28
C ASN A 440 24.05 -29.84 -1.12
N PRO A 441 25.27 -30.38 -1.29
CA PRO A 441 26.27 -30.39 -0.22
C PRO A 441 26.78 -28.99 0.15
N ASN A 442 26.52 -27.97 -0.68
CA ASN A 442 27.06 -26.63 -0.53
C ASN A 442 26.09 -25.63 0.13
N CYS A 443 25.03 -26.10 0.81
CA CYS A 443 24.02 -25.24 1.44
C CYS A 443 24.63 -24.10 2.29
N GLU A 444 25.66 -24.42 3.08
CA GLU A 444 26.35 -23.45 3.94
C GLU A 444 26.89 -22.26 3.13
N ARG A 445 27.48 -22.53 1.96
CA ARG A 445 28.04 -21.48 1.09
C ARG A 445 26.95 -20.58 0.51
N PHE A 446 25.80 -21.15 0.13
CA PHE A 446 24.66 -20.34 -0.29
C PHE A 446 24.12 -19.45 0.83
N PHE A 447 24.11 -19.92 2.07
CA PHE A 447 23.70 -19.10 3.23
C PHE A 447 24.61 -17.90 3.43
N GLU A 448 25.92 -18.14 3.42
CA GLU A 448 26.94 -17.09 3.52
C GLU A 448 26.79 -16.03 2.43
N LEU A 449 26.69 -16.48 1.18
CA LEU A 449 26.58 -15.58 0.04
C LEU A 449 25.28 -14.78 0.07
N THR A 450 24.16 -15.42 0.39
CA THR A 450 22.87 -14.72 0.51
C THR A 450 22.94 -13.66 1.59
N ARG A 451 23.43 -14.00 2.79
CA ARG A 451 23.53 -13.04 3.90
C ARG A 451 24.53 -11.92 3.61
N LYS A 452 25.64 -12.21 2.92
CA LYS A 452 26.64 -11.21 2.50
C LYS A 452 26.02 -10.10 1.65
N TYR A 453 25.16 -10.45 0.69
CA TYR A 453 24.56 -9.47 -0.23
C TYR A 453 23.21 -8.93 0.26
N PHE A 454 22.55 -9.62 1.19
CA PHE A 454 21.28 -9.22 1.77
C PHE A 454 21.36 -9.28 3.31
N ASP A 455 22.03 -8.30 3.89
CA ASP A 455 22.33 -8.22 5.33
C ASP A 455 21.08 -8.09 6.21
N LYS A 456 20.03 -7.43 5.71
CA LYS A 456 18.77 -7.14 6.44
C LYS A 456 17.56 -7.99 6.03
N THR A 457 17.64 -8.71 4.91
CA THR A 457 16.51 -9.49 4.38
C THR A 457 16.24 -10.74 5.24
N GLU A 458 14.97 -11.11 5.37
CA GLU A 458 14.59 -12.40 5.94
C GLU A 458 14.94 -13.52 4.94
N ILE A 459 15.84 -14.42 5.32
CA ILE A 459 16.25 -15.54 4.46
C ILE A 459 15.61 -16.81 5.03
N LYS A 460 14.92 -17.57 4.17
CA LYS A 460 14.19 -18.78 4.55
C LYS A 460 14.68 -19.98 3.76
N LEU A 461 15.07 -21.04 4.45
CA LEU A 461 15.32 -22.34 3.85
C LEU A 461 14.01 -23.13 3.81
N ILE A 462 13.49 -23.41 2.61
CA ILE A 462 12.27 -24.20 2.44
C ILE A 462 12.65 -25.66 2.14
N THR A 463 12.34 -26.60 3.03
CA THR A 463 12.71 -28.02 2.88
C THR A 463 11.53 -28.95 3.16
N ASN A 464 11.58 -30.18 2.68
CA ASN A 464 10.63 -31.23 3.09
C ASN A 464 10.94 -31.84 4.47
N GLY A 465 12.10 -31.53 5.04
CA GLY A 465 12.48 -31.86 6.40
C GLY A 465 13.06 -33.26 6.63
N ILE A 466 13.02 -34.16 5.64
CA ILE A 466 13.50 -35.56 5.79
C ILE A 466 14.99 -35.62 6.11
N LEU A 467 15.77 -34.68 5.57
CA LEU A 467 17.23 -34.66 5.69
C LEU A 467 17.74 -33.81 6.84
N LEU A 468 16.86 -33.13 7.60
CA LEU A 468 17.27 -32.22 8.68
C LEU A 468 18.02 -32.94 9.79
N LEU A 469 17.52 -34.08 10.26
CA LEU A 469 18.16 -34.87 11.31
C LEU A 469 19.41 -35.63 10.83
N LYS A 470 19.74 -35.53 9.54
CA LYS A 470 20.98 -36.08 8.96
C LYS A 470 22.05 -34.99 8.77
N GLN A 471 21.71 -33.72 8.98
CA GLN A 471 22.68 -32.63 8.88
C GLN A 471 23.63 -32.65 10.08
N ASN A 472 24.87 -32.23 9.84
CA ASN A 472 25.91 -32.12 10.85
C ASN A 472 25.82 -30.78 11.61
N ASP A 473 26.67 -30.60 12.62
CA ASP A 473 26.69 -29.37 13.42
C ASP A 473 27.11 -28.14 12.61
N SER A 474 27.96 -28.29 11.59
CA SER A 474 28.40 -27.16 10.75
C SER A 474 27.23 -26.55 9.99
N PHE A 475 26.30 -27.37 9.48
CA PHE A 475 25.08 -26.91 8.82
C PHE A 475 24.24 -26.03 9.76
N TRP A 476 23.95 -26.52 10.97
CA TRP A 476 23.15 -25.80 11.96
C TRP A 476 23.85 -24.51 12.41
N GLN A 477 25.16 -24.57 12.62
CA GLN A 477 25.97 -23.40 12.95
C GLN A 477 25.96 -22.36 11.82
N SER A 478 26.02 -22.80 10.56
CA SER A 478 25.93 -21.93 9.39
C SER A 478 24.56 -21.25 9.29
N MET A 479 23.46 -21.97 9.53
CA MET A 479 22.12 -21.38 9.61
C MET A 479 22.04 -20.28 10.67
N LYS A 480 22.58 -20.54 11.87
CA LYS A 480 22.63 -19.57 12.97
C LYS A 480 23.46 -18.34 12.60
N ASN A 481 24.69 -18.54 12.14
CA ASN A 481 25.62 -17.45 11.80
C ASN A 481 25.06 -16.55 10.70
N ASN A 482 24.32 -17.12 9.75
CA ASN A 482 23.73 -16.39 8.63
C ASN A 482 22.27 -15.96 8.87
N ASN A 483 21.75 -16.13 10.09
CA ASN A 483 20.37 -15.78 10.47
C ASN A 483 19.33 -16.33 9.47
N ILE A 484 19.41 -17.63 9.20
CA ILE A 484 18.50 -18.34 8.30
C ILE A 484 17.31 -18.85 9.11
N THR A 485 16.10 -18.55 8.63
CA THR A 485 14.87 -19.13 9.18
C THR A 485 14.62 -20.49 8.53
N LEU A 486 14.46 -21.53 9.34
CA LEU A 486 14.09 -22.85 8.87
C LEU A 486 12.57 -22.91 8.62
N VAL A 487 12.18 -23.29 7.41
CA VAL A 487 10.76 -23.36 7.01
C VAL A 487 10.41 -24.72 6.39
N PRO A 488 10.22 -25.77 7.21
CA PRO A 488 9.89 -27.08 6.70
C PRO A 488 8.42 -27.17 6.31
N THR A 489 8.14 -27.89 5.22
CA THR A 489 6.78 -28.26 4.83
C THR A 489 6.40 -29.59 5.50
N LYS A 490 5.25 -29.63 6.20
CA LYS A 490 4.76 -30.88 6.80
C LYS A 490 4.09 -31.78 5.76
N TYR A 491 4.83 -32.75 5.24
CA TYR A 491 4.27 -33.82 4.42
C TYR A 491 3.59 -34.89 5.31
N PRO A 492 2.64 -35.68 4.77
CA PRO A 492 1.99 -36.78 5.50
C PRO A 492 2.94 -37.99 5.64
N ILE A 493 4.12 -37.75 6.18
CA ILE A 493 5.18 -38.72 6.44
C ILE A 493 5.69 -38.54 7.87
N LYS A 494 6.23 -39.61 8.46
CA LYS A 494 6.73 -39.57 9.83
C LYS A 494 8.09 -38.86 9.86
N ILE A 495 8.12 -37.67 10.45
CA ILE A 495 9.34 -36.91 10.79
C ILE A 495 9.28 -36.60 12.28
N ASP A 496 10.40 -36.74 12.97
CA ASP A 496 10.54 -36.37 14.38
C ASP A 496 10.71 -34.85 14.50
N TRP A 497 9.57 -34.15 14.48
CA TRP A 497 9.54 -32.69 14.57
C TRP A 497 9.93 -32.16 15.94
N ASP A 498 9.76 -32.95 17.00
CA ASP A 498 10.10 -32.52 18.36
C ASP A 498 11.62 -32.41 18.50
N LYS A 499 12.36 -33.39 17.99
CA LYS A 499 13.83 -33.31 17.93
C LYS A 499 14.32 -32.12 17.08
N ILE A 500 13.68 -31.84 15.96
CA ILE A 500 14.03 -30.67 15.12
C ILE A 500 13.77 -29.36 15.88
N LYS A 501 12.64 -29.27 16.61
CA LYS A 501 12.32 -28.09 17.44
C LYS A 501 13.33 -27.90 18.56
N GLU A 502 13.78 -28.97 19.21
CA GLU A 502 14.83 -28.93 20.23
C GLU A 502 16.13 -28.39 19.66
N ILE A 503 16.61 -28.93 18.53
CA ILE A 503 17.82 -28.44 17.86
C ILE A 503 17.70 -26.94 17.53
N CYS A 504 16.57 -26.52 16.93
CA CYS A 504 16.36 -25.12 16.60
C CYS A 504 16.33 -24.22 17.84
N LYS A 505 15.71 -24.68 18.94
CA LYS A 505 15.64 -23.94 20.20
C LYS A 505 17.04 -23.78 20.82
N ASP A 506 17.81 -24.86 20.89
CA ASP A 506 19.14 -24.89 21.50
C ASP A 506 20.14 -24.04 20.70
N MET A 507 20.03 -24.06 19.37
CA MET A 507 20.87 -23.27 18.47
C MET A 507 20.38 -21.83 18.28
N ASN A 508 19.20 -21.47 18.82
CA ASN A 508 18.52 -20.19 18.59
C ASN A 508 18.24 -19.89 17.10
N ILE A 509 17.73 -20.88 16.38
CA ILE A 509 17.31 -20.81 14.97
C ILE A 509 15.80 -20.66 14.92
N LYS A 510 15.32 -19.67 14.14
CA LYS A 510 13.88 -19.43 13.95
C LYS A 510 13.29 -20.57 13.11
N LEU A 511 12.26 -21.25 13.63
CA LEU A 511 11.53 -22.32 12.97
C LEU A 511 10.07 -21.89 12.71
N ILE A 512 9.61 -22.00 11.45
CA ILE A 512 8.22 -21.70 11.07
C ILE A 512 7.75 -22.77 10.08
N PHE A 513 6.66 -23.50 10.34
CA PHE A 513 6.15 -24.46 9.36
C PHE A 513 5.50 -23.77 8.15
N PHE A 514 5.78 -24.26 6.94
CA PHE A 514 5.19 -23.73 5.71
C PHE A 514 3.67 -23.86 5.74
N ASN A 515 2.94 -22.76 5.51
CA ASN A 515 1.48 -22.61 5.67
C ASN A 515 0.93 -22.78 7.11
N GLY A 516 1.75 -23.14 8.10
CA GLY A 516 1.34 -23.29 9.49
C GLY A 516 1.58 -24.69 10.06
N GLU A 517 1.69 -24.76 11.38
CA GLU A 517 2.08 -26.00 12.07
C GLU A 517 1.06 -27.13 11.95
N ASP A 518 -0.24 -26.81 11.91
CA ASP A 518 -1.31 -27.80 11.83
C ASP A 518 -1.68 -28.16 10.37
N ILE A 519 -0.96 -27.63 9.39
CA ILE A 519 -1.27 -27.83 7.97
C ILE A 519 -0.39 -28.93 7.39
N VAL A 520 -1.03 -29.99 6.91
CA VAL A 520 -0.38 -31.05 6.14
C VAL A 520 -0.44 -30.71 4.65
N LYS A 521 0.67 -30.97 3.95
CA LYS A 521 0.83 -30.70 2.53
C LYS A 521 -0.20 -31.43 1.68
N THR A 522 -0.83 -30.67 0.79
CA THR A 522 -1.64 -31.16 -0.32
C THR A 522 -0.94 -30.90 -1.66
N SER A 523 -1.36 -31.61 -2.71
CA SER A 523 -0.97 -31.33 -4.08
C SER A 523 -1.83 -30.22 -4.70
N PHE A 524 -1.23 -29.52 -5.66
CA PHE A 524 -1.86 -28.47 -6.46
C PHE A 524 -1.77 -28.86 -7.93
N TYR A 525 -2.88 -29.27 -8.51
CA TYR A 525 -2.92 -29.61 -9.93
C TYR A 525 -3.01 -28.31 -10.73
N SER A 526 -2.00 -28.07 -11.56
CA SER A 526 -1.90 -26.85 -12.38
C SER A 526 -1.58 -27.24 -13.83
N PRO A 527 -2.61 -27.57 -14.64
CA PRO A 527 -2.40 -28.10 -15.97
C PRO A 527 -1.87 -27.08 -16.97
N LEU A 528 -1.23 -27.59 -18.01
CA LEU A 528 -0.75 -26.89 -19.19
C LEU A 528 -1.72 -27.15 -20.35
N ASN A 529 -1.89 -26.13 -21.21
CA ASN A 529 -2.47 -26.25 -22.53
C ASN A 529 -1.32 -26.27 -23.55
N LEU A 530 -0.99 -27.44 -24.08
CA LEU A 530 0.17 -27.62 -24.97
C LEU A 530 0.05 -26.86 -26.30
N GLU A 531 -1.17 -26.56 -26.74
CA GLU A 531 -1.42 -25.82 -27.98
C GLU A 531 -1.11 -24.32 -27.86
N GLY A 532 -1.03 -23.80 -26.64
CA GLY A 532 -0.69 -22.40 -26.42
C GLY A 532 -1.79 -21.43 -26.86
N THR A 533 -3.05 -21.84 -26.75
CA THR A 533 -4.23 -21.09 -27.23
C THR A 533 -4.95 -20.30 -26.13
N GLU A 534 -4.48 -20.36 -24.88
CA GLU A 534 -5.10 -19.63 -23.77
C GLU A 534 -4.84 -18.13 -23.84
N ASN A 535 -5.69 -17.33 -23.18
CA ASN A 535 -5.51 -15.89 -23.07
C ASN A 535 -4.45 -15.55 -22.00
N PRO A 536 -3.28 -15.00 -22.37
CA PRO A 536 -2.19 -14.78 -21.42
C PRO A 536 -2.52 -13.70 -20.38
N GLU A 537 -3.25 -12.65 -20.74
CA GLU A 537 -3.67 -11.59 -19.81
C GLU A 537 -4.61 -12.11 -18.73
N TRP A 538 -5.60 -12.93 -19.13
CA TRP A 538 -6.55 -13.55 -18.22
C TRP A 538 -5.85 -14.53 -17.30
N ASN A 539 -4.98 -15.37 -17.84
CA ASN A 539 -4.20 -16.33 -17.05
C ASN A 539 -3.29 -15.63 -16.04
N PHE A 540 -2.59 -14.57 -16.43
CA PHE A 540 -1.74 -13.80 -15.53
C PHE A 540 -2.53 -13.24 -14.34
N ARG A 541 -3.69 -12.63 -14.60
CA ARG A 541 -4.55 -12.02 -13.57
C ARG A 541 -5.16 -13.05 -12.62
N ASN A 542 -5.47 -14.26 -13.11
CA ASN A 542 -6.17 -15.30 -12.34
C ASN A 542 -5.23 -16.38 -11.77
N CYS A 543 -3.92 -16.27 -12.00
CA CYS A 543 -2.93 -17.23 -11.51
C CYS A 543 -2.36 -16.81 -10.14
N PHE A 544 -2.30 -17.73 -9.18
CA PHE A 544 -1.73 -17.45 -7.85
C PHE A 544 -0.19 -17.49 -7.81
N LEU A 545 0.43 -18.07 -8.83
CA LEU A 545 1.89 -18.13 -8.97
C LEU A 545 2.46 -16.87 -9.63
N ALA A 546 1.68 -16.23 -10.51
CA ALA A 546 2.10 -15.05 -11.26
C ALA A 546 2.39 -13.87 -10.33
N ASN A 547 3.49 -13.15 -10.56
CA ASN A 547 3.93 -12.01 -9.74
C ASN A 547 3.92 -12.34 -8.22
N ASN A 548 4.27 -13.58 -7.88
CA ASN A 548 4.25 -14.10 -6.52
C ASN A 548 5.39 -15.07 -6.29
N CYS A 549 5.43 -16.18 -7.05
CA CYS A 549 6.47 -17.19 -6.96
C CYS A 549 7.61 -16.86 -7.92
N LEU A 550 8.31 -15.76 -7.65
CA LEU A 550 9.37 -15.26 -8.52
C LEU A 550 10.59 -16.16 -8.43
N ILE A 551 11.16 -16.59 -9.56
CA ILE A 551 12.39 -17.40 -9.57
C ILE A 551 13.52 -16.60 -10.22
N LEU A 552 14.67 -16.55 -9.56
CA LEU A 552 15.93 -16.10 -10.16
C LEU A 552 16.78 -17.30 -10.55
N GLU A 553 17.06 -17.43 -11.85
CA GLU A 553 17.91 -18.51 -12.39
C GLU A 553 18.75 -17.97 -13.56
N ASN A 554 20.06 -18.17 -13.53
CA ASN A 554 20.98 -17.86 -14.64
C ASN A 554 20.86 -16.41 -15.17
N GLY A 555 20.75 -15.43 -14.28
CA GLY A 555 20.62 -14.00 -14.58
C GLY A 555 19.23 -13.59 -15.04
N ARG A 556 18.25 -14.49 -15.00
CA ARG A 556 16.87 -14.25 -15.45
C ARG A 556 15.91 -14.31 -14.28
N LEU A 557 15.09 -13.29 -14.14
CA LEU A 557 14.03 -13.25 -13.14
C LEU A 557 12.67 -13.51 -13.82
N TYR A 558 11.98 -14.53 -13.32
CA TYR A 558 10.73 -15.06 -13.87
C TYR A 558 9.53 -14.70 -12.99
N THR A 559 8.35 -14.58 -13.59
CA THR A 559 7.11 -14.19 -12.88
C THR A 559 6.42 -15.34 -12.15
N CYS A 560 6.82 -16.60 -12.40
CA CYS A 560 6.30 -17.79 -11.73
C CYS A 560 7.26 -18.98 -11.84
N SER A 561 7.03 -20.02 -11.03
CA SER A 561 7.90 -21.21 -11.00
C SER A 561 7.86 -22.08 -12.25
N TYR A 562 6.80 -22.02 -13.05
CA TYR A 562 6.64 -22.91 -14.22
C TYR A 562 7.63 -22.60 -15.34
N ILE A 563 7.91 -21.32 -15.57
CA ILE A 563 8.65 -20.86 -16.76
C ILE A 563 10.09 -21.38 -16.77
N PRO A 564 10.94 -21.15 -15.75
CA PRO A 564 12.31 -21.66 -15.77
C PRO A 564 12.35 -23.19 -15.78
N ASN A 565 11.43 -23.82 -15.06
CA ASN A 565 11.42 -25.26 -14.85
C ASN A 565 10.75 -26.07 -15.98
N ILE A 566 10.11 -25.42 -16.97
CA ILE A 566 9.43 -26.14 -18.07
C ILE A 566 10.39 -27.00 -18.91
N ARG A 567 11.70 -26.71 -18.85
CA ARG A 567 12.75 -27.52 -19.48
C ARG A 567 12.71 -28.98 -19.04
N HIS A 568 12.39 -29.24 -17.78
CA HIS A 568 12.30 -30.60 -17.23
C HIS A 568 11.08 -31.34 -17.78
N PHE A 569 9.93 -30.66 -17.87
CA PHE A 569 8.73 -31.19 -18.49
C PHE A 569 8.96 -31.51 -19.98
N ASN A 570 9.53 -30.55 -20.73
CA ASN A 570 9.82 -30.69 -22.15
C ASN A 570 10.76 -31.88 -22.42
N LYS A 571 11.86 -31.98 -21.67
CA LYS A 571 12.84 -33.06 -21.80
C LYS A 571 12.21 -34.42 -21.48
N PHE A 572 11.49 -34.53 -20.36
CA PHE A 572 10.94 -35.80 -19.89
C PHE A 572 9.83 -36.35 -20.79
N PHE A 573 8.90 -35.49 -21.24
CA PHE A 573 7.76 -35.92 -22.08
C PHE A 573 7.99 -35.73 -23.58
N ASN A 574 9.21 -35.38 -23.99
CA ASN A 574 9.55 -35.03 -25.37
C ASN A 574 8.57 -34.01 -25.97
N LYS A 575 8.36 -32.91 -25.25
CA LYS A 575 7.51 -31.76 -25.64
C LYS A 575 8.38 -30.53 -25.88
N ASN A 576 7.79 -29.51 -26.51
CA ASN A 576 8.50 -28.29 -26.86
C ASN A 576 7.65 -27.04 -26.58
N ILE A 577 7.28 -26.83 -25.32
CA ILE A 577 6.71 -25.54 -24.90
C ILE A 577 7.84 -24.50 -24.92
N PRO A 578 7.77 -23.47 -25.77
CA PRO A 578 8.84 -22.49 -25.90
C PRO A 578 8.84 -21.47 -24.75
N ILE A 579 10.04 -21.03 -24.38
CA ILE A 579 10.28 -19.81 -23.59
C ILE A 579 10.85 -18.77 -24.54
N SER A 580 10.26 -17.57 -24.55
CA SER A 580 10.73 -16.42 -25.31
C SER A 580 11.53 -15.45 -24.43
N VAL A 581 12.25 -14.53 -25.06
CA VAL A 581 12.97 -13.44 -24.37
C VAL A 581 12.04 -12.48 -23.62
N ASN A 582 10.73 -12.53 -23.90
CA ASN A 582 9.72 -11.71 -23.23
C ASN A 582 9.13 -12.40 -21.98
N ASP A 583 9.56 -13.63 -21.65
CA ASP A 583 9.06 -14.40 -20.51
C ASP A 583 9.87 -14.21 -19.22
N TYR A 584 10.96 -13.44 -19.30
CA TYR A 584 11.81 -13.09 -18.16
C TYR A 584 12.42 -11.71 -18.34
N ILE A 585 12.92 -11.14 -17.24
CA ILE A 585 13.83 -9.99 -17.29
C ILE A 585 15.25 -10.44 -16.98
N ASP A 586 16.20 -10.04 -17.81
CA ASP A 586 17.63 -10.26 -17.59
C ASP A 586 18.14 -9.20 -16.60
N ILE A 587 18.47 -9.61 -15.38
CA ILE A 587 18.88 -8.68 -14.32
C ILE A 587 20.25 -8.05 -14.60
N HIS A 588 21.08 -8.65 -15.44
CA HIS A 588 22.37 -8.07 -15.84
C HIS A 588 22.19 -6.97 -16.89
N LYS A 589 21.06 -6.97 -17.60
CA LYS A 589 20.68 -5.92 -18.58
C LYS A 589 19.68 -4.91 -18.05
N ALA A 590 18.99 -5.21 -16.95
CA ALA A 590 18.06 -4.29 -16.31
C ALA A 590 18.76 -3.00 -15.90
N ARG A 591 18.15 -1.86 -16.24
CA ARG A 591 18.68 -0.51 -15.98
C ARG A 591 18.59 -0.15 -14.50
N ASN A 592 17.51 -0.56 -13.85
CA ASN A 592 17.24 -0.29 -12.43
C ASN A 592 16.17 -1.25 -11.90
N TYR A 593 15.95 -1.21 -10.58
CA TYR A 593 14.96 -2.04 -9.90
C TYR A 593 13.51 -1.78 -10.35
N GLN A 594 13.19 -0.53 -10.69
CA GLN A 594 11.84 -0.17 -11.13
C GLN A 594 11.45 -0.89 -12.43
N GLU A 595 12.41 -1.10 -13.34
CA GLU A 595 12.21 -1.89 -14.55
C GLU A 595 11.85 -3.34 -14.24
N ILE A 596 12.50 -3.94 -13.23
CA ILE A 596 12.14 -5.27 -12.72
C ILE A 596 10.72 -5.28 -12.18
N LEU A 597 10.38 -4.37 -11.27
CA LEU A 597 9.05 -4.30 -10.64
C LEU A 597 7.93 -4.08 -11.67
N GLN A 598 8.20 -3.28 -12.71
CA GLN A 598 7.28 -3.09 -13.83
C GLN A 598 7.15 -4.32 -14.71
N PHE A 599 8.24 -5.05 -14.97
CA PHE A 599 8.21 -6.29 -15.74
C PHE A 599 7.39 -7.36 -15.02
N LEU A 600 7.62 -7.53 -13.71
CA LEU A 600 6.95 -8.55 -12.90
C LEU A 600 5.43 -8.38 -12.84
N ALA A 601 4.92 -7.16 -13.04
CA ALA A 601 3.50 -6.83 -13.07
C ALA A 601 2.85 -6.93 -14.46
N LYS A 602 3.55 -7.45 -15.47
CA LYS A 602 3.05 -7.57 -16.84
C LYS A 602 2.76 -9.04 -17.22
N PRO A 603 1.67 -9.29 -17.96
CA PRO A 603 1.45 -10.60 -18.57
C PRO A 603 2.55 -10.88 -19.60
N ILE A 604 3.00 -12.13 -19.66
CA ILE A 604 4.05 -12.62 -20.58
C ILE A 604 3.51 -13.70 -21.53
N PRO A 605 4.15 -13.92 -22.69
CA PRO A 605 3.70 -14.91 -23.69
C PRO A 605 3.48 -16.33 -23.16
N PHE A 606 4.31 -16.81 -22.22
CA PHE A 606 4.24 -18.18 -21.69
C PHE A 606 2.87 -18.53 -21.10
N PHE A 607 2.12 -17.53 -20.61
CA PHE A 607 0.80 -17.78 -20.03
C PHE A 607 -0.21 -18.36 -21.03
N LYS A 608 0.03 -18.30 -22.35
CA LYS A 608 -0.81 -18.98 -23.34
C LYS A 608 -0.81 -20.51 -23.20
N TYR A 609 0.21 -21.08 -22.56
CA TYR A 609 0.35 -22.51 -22.30
C TYR A 609 -0.20 -22.94 -20.93
N CYS A 610 -0.76 -22.02 -20.13
CA CYS A 610 -1.25 -22.32 -18.79
C CYS A 610 -2.76 -22.55 -18.80
N ASP A 611 -3.24 -23.71 -18.35
CA ASP A 611 -4.68 -23.96 -18.20
C ASP A 611 -5.15 -23.53 -16.79
N VAL A 612 -5.17 -22.21 -16.54
CA VAL A 612 -5.49 -21.64 -15.21
C VAL A 612 -6.92 -21.94 -14.77
N LYS A 613 -7.86 -22.02 -15.72
CA LYS A 613 -9.28 -22.32 -15.45
C LYS A 613 -9.51 -23.72 -14.87
N ASN A 614 -8.64 -24.69 -15.15
CA ASN A 614 -8.76 -26.08 -14.69
C ASN A 614 -7.82 -26.44 -13.52
N ARG A 615 -7.24 -25.45 -12.85
CA ARG A 615 -6.43 -25.68 -11.64
C ARG A 615 -7.27 -26.24 -10.51
N LYS A 616 -6.69 -27.15 -9.72
CA LYS A 616 -7.34 -27.75 -8.55
C LYS A 616 -6.42 -27.69 -7.34
N HIS A 617 -7.00 -27.38 -6.19
CA HIS A 617 -6.31 -27.26 -4.90
C HIS A 617 -6.81 -28.32 -3.93
N GLY A 618 -6.04 -28.60 -2.87
CA GLY A 618 -6.46 -29.52 -1.81
C GLY A 618 -6.48 -30.99 -2.23
N ILE A 619 -5.79 -31.35 -3.32
CA ILE A 619 -5.68 -32.75 -3.73
C ILE A 619 -4.79 -33.46 -2.71
N THR A 620 -5.20 -34.65 -2.28
CA THR A 620 -4.36 -35.49 -1.41
C THR A 620 -2.96 -35.62 -2.00
N TRP A 621 -1.95 -35.27 -1.22
CA TRP A 621 -0.57 -35.42 -1.66
C TRP A 621 -0.26 -36.89 -1.91
N LYS A 622 0.44 -37.16 -3.01
CA LYS A 622 1.00 -38.47 -3.35
C LYS A 622 2.35 -38.29 -4.02
N THR A 623 3.16 -39.34 -3.99
CA THR A 623 4.30 -39.47 -4.88
C THR A 623 3.80 -39.58 -6.32
N SER A 624 4.49 -38.89 -7.22
CA SER A 624 4.19 -38.83 -8.65
C SER A 624 4.31 -40.20 -9.30
N THR A 625 3.39 -40.52 -10.21
CA THR A 625 3.52 -41.63 -11.16
C THR A 625 4.38 -41.26 -12.37
N LYS A 626 4.77 -39.98 -12.47
CA LYS A 626 5.41 -39.34 -13.63
C LYS A 626 4.58 -39.42 -14.91
N GLY A 627 3.27 -39.59 -14.76
CA GLY A 627 2.34 -39.50 -15.88
C GLY A 627 2.13 -38.06 -16.35
N ILE A 628 1.94 -37.87 -17.65
CA ILE A 628 1.74 -36.54 -18.24
C ILE A 628 0.42 -35.91 -17.77
N GLU A 629 -0.57 -36.73 -17.39
CA GLU A 629 -1.86 -36.35 -16.85
C GLU A 629 -1.78 -35.58 -15.52
N GLU A 630 -0.64 -35.62 -14.83
CA GLU A 630 -0.38 -34.76 -13.67
C GLU A 630 -0.23 -33.28 -14.05
N TYR A 631 -0.03 -33.00 -15.34
CA TYR A 631 0.36 -31.70 -15.88
C TYR A 631 -0.46 -31.24 -17.07
N ILE A 632 -1.32 -32.06 -17.66
CA ILE A 632 -2.18 -31.66 -18.78
C ILE A 632 -3.61 -32.08 -18.54
N ASN A 633 -4.54 -31.29 -19.05
CA ASN A 633 -5.94 -31.62 -19.00
C ASN A 633 -6.34 -32.45 -20.23
N ASN A 634 -6.68 -33.72 -20.05
CA ASN A 634 -7.14 -34.62 -21.12
C ASN A 634 -8.61 -34.39 -21.54
N SER A 635 -9.18 -33.23 -21.20
CA SER A 635 -10.54 -32.84 -21.57
C SER A 635 -10.54 -32.14 -22.94
N LEU A 636 -10.17 -32.86 -23.99
CA LEU A 636 -10.41 -32.51 -25.39
C LEU A 636 -10.95 -33.74 -26.12
#